data_AF-A0A8S2J7N3-F1
#
_entry.id   AF-A0A8S2J7N3-F1
#
_cell.length_a   1.000
_cell.length_b   1.000
_cell.length_c   1.000
_cell.angle_alpha   90.00
_cell.angle_beta   90.00
_cell.angle_gamma   90.00
#
_symmetry.space_group_name_H-M   'P 1'
#
loop_
_entity.id
_entity.type
_entity.pdbx_description
1 polymer ?
#
loop_
_entity_poly.entity_id
_entity_poly.type
_entity_poly.pdbx_seq_one_letter_code
_entity_poly.pdbx_strand_id
1 'polypeptide(L)'
;MAAQEGDIDFYALYDSGIDDDFKMQMLLTSQKKCDFDCIRNIRLGLHEDRLFVSKIYHYKLKYDMNMKQDFGTSCPQYYIRVSQQKTIQPTCHFEDKTMRSFNFQTPSHFIFSLQFEKPGGLTWSHLSTCPGESISIWHQLWQFTYFLIMANKLHTFESFVMQFLVALRQHGDEKLDYNDLQTIFKYCYTYIGIIQNEKANNSDAISALIYMFGLMKINTSNIVPVCLEAQSLITIVLRSFLTHINSVLDRHRDPHYIDSGLVNLLFIEILSNNTSNADSDTVFILRRLSICQRNVVNQLISKLFKYKPLIKRENWLDLFTLTQNQTIPVECLTLIATFKDYMTFATSMVSQKQEHESEDDLKKKLLLEFNDLLRKHQFEINCQSIIYILKTLHSYVDNSLYTRMSHYIFENSEELRTQIQNYLVSSASINFHLDEIRDLFRYNNLFILQNIDDKTTFLLKHLNRSSLAGSTTRSIDFYIKWFENFICDSHYTQTKPEYDDFQRLFDGWLQHIKQNPSSLFDSILQSIDQLLSKLPQSSISDERMKYIVRSILKYCFESRTMERYTMNIICIDVKNNYFLNEYKAMYTTDVIEPNRDKLKRMSSDNPLYGLVQEYKIKPSDLLKQLIELCTTKITIDRNYAINDVLKGDRQSFISTILSAPCFKGTQIHQTVIYLLLEILTSWSRDGMKYDDLQRVLRYNNNQKMNFGKVWDYVNTYATEKTNIYQLIESTTIDMNTKMKIINVIDTCLKQYCVNSNDIDTYESALNDVTTQLNVQSIRSVKIPDGLMQMLLFANELNPYGKSTTWQQYQHENSIVQTTCLNHLTETSKLFKKFQHELDVSFQWETSTLEQIVRRFKTIGFAVDLELDRLKKIMPSLDELRPLLHYWKSRDYITKVCHGCLQIISLYKLSNDDHYSIISNNILSLTIQTNGDACYQYYRDYCNEFSSKHEKLILNLCAQYYSAYELISFLSDRTENDMNNLHEGANDNDDTMITTENVSDFELIHLFLHRLKQSNIHTFDDFIQIAQTLLSTNNTIIQKLETCTSLLAGLQQLFLELTDKQESKRRKIFLIVTKSFIQFKKMSPKNIDVCINTTSQLLSSNDNSLNYLEICELRDRARLIE
;
A
#
# COMPACT_ATOMS: atom_id res chain seq x y z
N MET A 1 3.97 10.29 12.39
CA MET A 1 4.36 10.73 13.73
C MET A 1 5.85 11.07 13.64
N ALA A 2 6.37 12.27 13.87
CA ALA A 2 5.86 13.50 14.47
C ALA A 2 6.56 14.74 13.84
N ALA A 3 5.98 15.91 14.08
CA ALA A 3 6.30 17.25 13.56
C ALA A 3 7.49 17.95 14.25
N GLN A 4 8.00 19.05 13.67
CA GLN A 4 7.94 20.39 14.31
C GLN A 4 8.44 21.54 13.41
N GLU A 5 7.72 22.66 13.56
CA GLU A 5 7.87 24.00 12.98
C GLU A 5 8.88 24.88 13.75
N GLY A 6 9.29 25.99 13.13
CA GLY A 6 9.93 27.13 13.80
C GLY A 6 9.98 28.39 12.91
N ASP A 7 9.26 29.44 13.32
CA ASP A 7 9.17 30.79 12.74
C ASP A 7 10.37 31.70 13.08
N ILE A 8 10.64 32.70 12.21
CA ILE A 8 11.38 33.94 12.56
C ILE A 8 10.77 35.15 11.81
N ASP A 9 10.37 36.18 12.55
CA ASP A 9 9.97 37.53 12.09
C ASP A 9 11.13 38.54 12.18
N PHE A 10 11.17 39.58 11.32
CA PHE A 10 11.81 40.87 11.62
C PHE A 10 11.23 42.07 10.82
N TYR A 11 11.10 43.21 11.51
CA TYR A 11 10.48 44.49 11.09
C TYR A 11 11.50 45.59 10.66
N ALA A 12 11.07 46.40 9.67
CA ALA A 12 11.22 47.85 9.44
C ALA A 12 12.58 48.61 9.38
N LEU A 13 12.69 49.55 8.41
CA LEU A 13 12.95 50.99 8.66
C LEU A 13 12.80 51.88 7.40
N TYR A 14 12.47 53.15 7.65
CA TYR A 14 12.06 54.26 6.77
C TYR A 14 13.17 55.33 6.67
N ASP A 15 12.92 56.38 5.85
CA ASP A 15 13.54 57.74 5.81
C ASP A 15 14.63 57.96 4.72
N SER A 16 14.79 59.09 3.99
CA SER A 16 14.24 60.47 3.96
C SER A 16 14.59 61.18 2.62
N GLY A 17 13.77 62.18 2.18
CA GLY A 17 14.28 63.50 1.74
C GLY A 17 14.31 63.98 0.25
N ILE A 18 13.38 64.91 -0.07
CA ILE A 18 13.54 66.22 -0.80
C ILE A 18 13.30 66.37 -2.34
N ASP A 19 12.18 67.08 -2.61
CA ASP A 19 11.76 68.20 -3.51
C ASP A 19 11.73 68.29 -5.07
N ASP A 20 10.55 68.79 -5.48
CA ASP A 20 10.17 69.79 -6.49
C ASP A 20 9.86 69.48 -7.99
N ASP A 21 8.54 69.35 -8.24
CA ASP A 21 7.67 70.23 -9.05
C ASP A 21 8.19 70.95 -10.33
N PHE A 22 7.54 70.66 -11.48
CA PHE A 22 6.97 71.66 -12.40
C PHE A 22 6.18 70.97 -13.55
N LYS A 23 5.00 71.52 -13.94
CA LYS A 23 4.15 71.18 -15.13
C LYS A 23 2.90 70.29 -15.00
N MET A 24 2.07 70.44 -13.97
CA MET A 24 0.65 70.00 -14.02
C MET A 24 -0.27 70.98 -13.29
N GLN A 25 -0.06 72.29 -13.53
CA GLN A 25 -0.80 73.40 -12.92
C GLN A 25 -1.74 74.10 -13.91
N MET A 26 -2.01 73.49 -15.09
CA MET A 26 -2.82 74.11 -16.14
C MET A 26 -4.19 73.46 -16.40
N LEU A 27 -4.51 72.33 -15.77
CA LEU A 27 -5.82 71.64 -15.90
C LEU A 27 -6.74 71.84 -14.68
N LEU A 28 -6.22 72.38 -13.57
CA LEU A 28 -6.97 72.57 -12.32
C LEU A 28 -7.37 74.03 -12.04
N THR A 29 -7.12 74.96 -12.97
CA THR A 29 -7.47 76.39 -12.84
C THR A 29 -8.70 76.82 -13.64
N SER A 30 -9.40 75.90 -14.32
CA SER A 30 -10.71 76.18 -14.93
C SER A 30 -11.71 75.05 -14.71
N GLN A 31 -12.19 74.87 -13.49
CA GLN A 31 -13.63 74.93 -13.20
C GLN A 31 -13.90 74.76 -11.70
N LYS A 32 -14.61 75.77 -11.19
CA LYS A 32 -15.43 75.70 -9.98
C LYS A 32 -16.20 74.37 -9.95
N LYS A 33 -16.14 73.68 -8.81
CA LYS A 33 -16.81 72.40 -8.48
C LYS A 33 -16.42 71.23 -9.38
N CYS A 34 -15.17 70.81 -9.30
CA CYS A 34 -14.80 69.43 -9.64
C CYS A 34 -14.84 68.63 -8.33
N ASP A 35 -15.79 67.69 -8.18
CA ASP A 35 -16.05 66.94 -6.93
C ASP A 35 -15.04 65.81 -6.66
N PHE A 36 -13.77 66.04 -7.01
CA PHE A 36 -12.72 65.03 -6.89
C PHE A 36 -11.60 65.46 -5.95
N ASP A 37 -11.46 64.78 -4.80
CA ASP A 37 -10.29 64.91 -3.92
C ASP A 37 -9.11 64.14 -4.55
N CYS A 38 -7.96 64.80 -4.73
CA CYS A 38 -6.78 64.23 -5.40
C CYS A 38 -5.74 63.73 -4.39
N ILE A 39 -5.35 62.46 -4.49
CA ILE A 39 -4.21 61.89 -3.73
C ILE A 39 -3.05 61.67 -4.70
N ARG A 40 -1.89 62.27 -4.42
CA ARG A 40 -0.64 62.05 -5.16
C ARG A 40 0.14 60.90 -4.54
N ASN A 41 0.44 59.87 -5.33
CA ASN A 41 1.43 58.85 -4.99
C ASN A 41 2.46 58.77 -6.11
N ILE A 42 3.75 58.75 -5.74
CA ILE A 42 4.85 58.45 -6.65
C ILE A 42 5.29 57.02 -6.37
N ARG A 43 5.24 56.15 -7.38
CA ARG A 43 5.80 54.79 -7.30
C ARG A 43 6.99 54.66 -8.22
N LEU A 44 8.09 54.17 -7.65
CA LEU A 44 9.28 53.70 -8.35
C LEU A 44 9.17 52.18 -8.49
N GLY A 45 9.32 51.68 -9.71
CA GLY A 45 9.31 50.25 -10.01
C GLY A 45 10.44 49.89 -10.96
N LEU A 46 11.05 48.74 -10.73
CA LEU A 46 12.01 48.11 -11.62
C LEU A 46 11.28 47.04 -12.43
N HIS A 47 11.33 47.16 -13.74
CA HIS A 47 10.83 46.14 -14.67
C HIS A 47 11.84 46.02 -15.80
N GLU A 48 12.35 44.81 -16.04
CA GLU A 48 13.33 44.51 -17.10
C GLU A 48 14.54 45.48 -17.08
N ASP A 49 15.19 45.56 -15.93
CA ASP A 49 16.42 46.33 -15.69
C ASP A 49 16.35 47.85 -15.94
N ARG A 50 15.14 48.43 -16.03
CA ARG A 50 14.92 49.88 -16.12
C ARG A 50 14.02 50.38 -15.00
N LEU A 51 14.38 51.52 -14.43
CA LEU A 51 13.63 52.15 -13.36
C LEU A 51 12.63 53.14 -13.97
N PHE A 52 11.34 53.01 -13.65
CA PHE A 52 10.33 53.95 -14.13
C PHE A 52 9.81 54.76 -12.95
N VAL A 53 9.61 56.08 -13.16
CA VAL A 53 8.87 56.94 -12.25
C VAL A 53 7.48 57.13 -12.82
N SER A 54 6.47 56.62 -12.14
CA SER A 54 5.07 56.89 -12.46
C SER A 54 4.51 57.94 -11.50
N LYS A 55 4.01 59.06 -12.06
CA LYS A 55 3.14 59.99 -11.32
C LYS A 55 1.72 59.53 -11.52
N ILE A 56 1.08 59.14 -10.43
CA ILE A 56 -0.29 58.63 -10.44
C ILE A 56 -1.18 59.67 -9.78
N TYR A 57 -2.21 60.10 -10.51
CA TYR A 57 -3.29 60.94 -10.00
C TYR A 57 -4.50 60.04 -9.71
N HIS A 58 -4.91 59.98 -8.45
CA HIS A 58 -6.16 59.34 -8.06
C HIS A 58 -7.22 60.43 -7.86
N TYR A 59 -8.22 60.46 -8.74
CA TYR A 59 -9.39 61.33 -8.58
C TYR A 59 -10.47 60.57 -7.81
N LYS A 60 -10.77 60.99 -6.57
CA LYS A 60 -11.80 60.38 -5.71
C LYS A 60 -13.16 61.06 -5.91
N LEU A 61 -14.14 60.39 -6.51
CA LEU A 61 -15.49 60.93 -6.62
C LEU A 61 -16.18 60.97 -5.26
N LYS A 62 -16.53 62.15 -4.77
CA LYS A 62 -17.36 62.30 -3.57
C LYS A 62 -18.82 62.03 -3.94
N TYR A 63 -19.34 60.85 -3.59
CA TYR A 63 -20.78 60.60 -3.66
C TYR A 63 -21.46 61.27 -2.47
N ASP A 64 -22.48 62.09 -2.74
CA ASP A 64 -23.28 62.76 -1.71
C ASP A 64 -24.14 61.74 -0.95
N MET A 65 -23.97 61.66 0.37
CA MET A 65 -24.38 60.54 1.24
C MET A 65 -25.89 60.48 1.58
N ASN A 66 -26.77 61.01 0.72
CA ASN A 66 -28.22 61.03 0.97
C ASN A 66 -29.01 59.90 0.29
N MET A 67 -28.38 58.95 -0.42
CA MET A 67 -29.06 57.77 -1.01
C MET A 67 -28.78 56.45 -0.27
N LYS A 68 -28.69 56.52 1.06
CA LYS A 68 -28.35 55.37 1.93
C LYS A 68 -29.53 54.44 2.30
N GLN A 69 -30.73 54.64 1.76
CA GLN A 69 -31.92 53.88 2.19
C GLN A 69 -32.42 52.79 1.22
N ASP A 70 -32.01 52.74 -0.05
CA ASP A 70 -32.59 51.77 -1.00
C ASP A 70 -31.63 50.67 -1.49
N PHE A 71 -30.34 50.71 -1.12
CA PHE A 71 -29.37 49.68 -1.49
C PHE A 71 -28.67 49.15 -0.23
N GLY A 72 -29.19 48.03 0.30
CA GLY A 72 -28.77 47.41 1.56
C GLY A 72 -27.34 46.83 1.62
N THR A 73 -26.36 47.40 0.92
CA THR A 73 -24.92 47.15 1.11
C THR A 73 -24.11 48.42 0.79
N SER A 74 -23.00 48.65 1.48
CA SER A 74 -22.13 49.83 1.34
C SER A 74 -21.69 50.05 -0.12
N CYS A 75 -22.10 51.17 -0.73
CA CYS A 75 -21.66 51.54 -2.07
C CYS A 75 -20.13 51.80 -2.06
N PRO A 76 -19.33 51.11 -2.90
CA PRO A 76 -17.89 51.28 -2.90
C PRO A 76 -17.46 52.63 -3.48
N GLN A 77 -16.40 53.21 -2.93
CA GLN A 77 -15.80 54.44 -3.45
C GLN A 77 -15.04 54.12 -4.74
N TYR A 78 -15.33 54.85 -5.83
CA TYR A 78 -14.65 54.69 -7.12
C TYR A 78 -13.57 55.76 -7.30
N TYR A 79 -12.44 55.36 -7.85
CA TYR A 79 -11.33 56.26 -8.20
C TYR A 79 -11.09 56.18 -9.70
N ILE A 80 -10.86 57.33 -10.35
CA ILE A 80 -10.30 57.35 -11.70
C ILE A 80 -8.80 57.57 -11.53
N ARG A 81 -8.01 56.58 -11.98
CA ARG A 81 -6.56 56.67 -12.02
C ARG A 81 -6.14 57.27 -13.36
N VAL A 82 -5.36 58.34 -13.34
CA VAL A 82 -4.68 58.85 -14.54
C VAL A 82 -3.19 58.76 -14.25
N SER A 83 -2.45 58.04 -15.09
CA SER A 83 -1.01 57.84 -14.88
C SER A 83 -0.19 58.51 -15.99
N GLN A 84 0.85 59.22 -15.57
CA GLN A 84 1.87 59.77 -16.44
C GLN A 84 3.18 59.04 -16.13
N GLN A 85 3.75 58.33 -17.11
CA GLN A 85 4.97 57.56 -16.93
C GLN A 85 6.17 58.27 -17.58
N LYS A 86 7.32 58.27 -16.87
CA LYS A 86 8.64 58.64 -17.38
C LYS A 86 9.64 57.50 -17.16
N THR A 87 10.40 57.18 -18.20
CA THR A 87 11.32 56.04 -18.25
C THR A 87 12.76 56.47 -18.01
N ILE A 88 13.51 55.76 -17.17
CA ILE A 88 14.94 55.97 -16.91
C ILE A 88 15.71 54.74 -17.40
N GLN A 89 16.78 54.91 -18.17
CA GLN A 89 17.68 53.81 -18.54
C GLN A 89 18.98 53.84 -17.71
N PRO A 90 19.40 52.72 -17.09
CA PRO A 90 20.76 52.56 -16.58
C PRO A 90 21.63 51.78 -17.59
N THR A 91 22.89 52.21 -17.78
CA THR A 91 23.86 51.55 -18.66
C THR A 91 25.10 51.07 -17.88
N CYS A 92 25.41 49.77 -18.07
CA CYS A 92 26.74 49.10 -18.02
C CYS A 92 27.29 48.43 -16.73
N HIS A 93 28.10 47.39 -16.99
CA HIS A 93 28.63 46.27 -16.18
C HIS A 93 29.59 46.58 -15.00
N PHE A 94 29.71 45.57 -14.11
CA PHE A 94 30.54 45.44 -12.91
C PHE A 94 32.05 45.69 -13.13
N GLU A 95 32.66 46.50 -12.26
CA GLU A 95 33.88 46.17 -11.51
C GLU A 95 34.19 47.26 -10.46
N ASP A 96 35.11 46.92 -9.56
CA ASP A 96 35.50 47.54 -8.28
C ASP A 96 35.27 49.05 -7.99
N LYS A 97 35.00 49.29 -6.71
CA LYS A 97 35.09 50.53 -5.90
C LYS A 97 35.48 51.83 -6.63
N THR A 98 34.50 52.70 -6.93
CA THR A 98 34.30 54.05 -6.35
C THR A 98 33.28 54.91 -7.14
N MET A 99 32.26 55.40 -6.43
CA MET A 99 31.50 56.66 -6.58
C MET A 99 31.25 57.32 -7.97
N ARG A 100 29.96 57.53 -8.36
CA ARG A 100 29.28 58.85 -8.67
C ARG A 100 28.14 58.80 -9.73
N SER A 101 27.05 59.52 -9.42
CA SER A 101 25.88 60.07 -10.17
C SER A 101 25.56 59.70 -11.65
N PHE A 102 24.27 59.45 -11.94
CA PHE A 102 23.65 59.39 -13.30
C PHE A 102 22.67 60.56 -13.58
N ASN A 103 22.54 60.96 -14.85
CA ASN A 103 21.76 62.10 -15.37
C ASN A 103 20.60 61.62 -16.27
N PHE A 104 19.42 62.30 -16.27
CA PHE A 104 18.17 61.83 -16.90
C PHE A 104 17.71 62.68 -18.11
N GLN A 105 17.50 62.09 -19.30
CA GLN A 105 16.90 62.79 -20.47
C GLN A 105 16.00 61.88 -21.34
N THR A 106 14.66 61.90 -21.16
CA THR A 106 13.63 61.38 -22.10
C THR A 106 12.21 61.97 -21.84
N PRO A 107 11.30 62.03 -22.85
CA PRO A 107 9.99 62.72 -22.78
C PRO A 107 8.83 61.87 -22.16
N SER A 108 7.92 62.52 -21.44
CA SER A 108 6.76 61.93 -20.74
C SER A 108 5.56 61.63 -21.66
N HIS A 109 4.97 60.44 -21.56
CA HIS A 109 3.71 60.05 -22.24
C HIS A 109 2.52 60.07 -21.25
N PHE A 110 1.33 60.43 -21.71
CA PHE A 110 0.08 60.28 -20.93
C PHE A 110 -0.63 59.01 -21.37
N ILE A 111 -0.88 58.10 -20.43
CA ILE A 111 -1.66 56.88 -20.66
C ILE A 111 -2.96 57.03 -19.87
N PHE A 112 -4.09 57.08 -20.57
CA PHE A 112 -5.40 57.00 -19.93
C PHE A 112 -5.65 55.55 -19.52
N SER A 113 -5.42 55.23 -18.25
CA SER A 113 -5.68 53.90 -17.69
C SER A 113 -6.80 54.00 -16.64
N LEU A 114 -8.06 53.83 -17.04
CA LEU A 114 -9.18 53.76 -16.10
C LEU A 114 -9.05 52.49 -15.24
N GLN A 115 -8.63 52.65 -13.99
CA GLN A 115 -8.62 51.57 -13.01
C GLN A 115 -9.68 51.83 -11.93
N PHE A 116 -10.64 50.91 -11.79
CA PHE A 116 -11.67 50.94 -10.76
C PHE A 116 -11.20 50.13 -9.53
N GLU A 117 -10.95 50.78 -8.40
CA GLU A 117 -10.57 50.10 -7.14
C GLU A 117 -11.74 50.09 -6.13
N LYS A 118 -11.97 48.96 -5.45
CA LYS A 118 -12.97 48.80 -4.37
C LYS A 118 -12.25 48.86 -3.00
N PRO A 119 -12.79 49.54 -1.95
CA PRO A 119 -12.15 49.51 -0.63
C PRO A 119 -12.34 48.13 0.01
N GLY A 120 -11.25 47.41 0.32
CA GLY A 120 -11.31 46.15 1.09
C GLY A 120 -10.64 44.92 0.46
N GLY A 121 -9.78 45.05 -0.54
CA GLY A 121 -8.86 43.97 -0.93
C GLY A 121 -9.47 42.73 -1.58
N LEU A 122 -10.75 42.76 -1.96
CA LEU A 122 -11.38 41.77 -2.83
C LEU A 122 -11.45 42.35 -4.25
N THR A 123 -10.56 41.88 -5.12
CA THR A 123 -10.56 42.15 -6.56
C THR A 123 -11.86 41.67 -7.20
N TRP A 124 -12.45 42.46 -8.10
CA TRP A 124 -13.51 41.98 -8.98
C TRP A 124 -12.98 40.83 -9.84
N SER A 125 -13.16 39.59 -9.38
CA SER A 125 -12.66 38.36 -10.02
C SER A 125 -13.33 38.02 -11.36
N HIS A 126 -14.18 38.90 -11.90
CA HIS A 126 -14.95 38.63 -13.12
C HIS A 126 -14.74 39.67 -14.23
N LEU A 127 -13.91 40.69 -14.00
CA LEU A 127 -13.34 41.57 -15.03
C LEU A 127 -11.79 41.52 -14.96
N SER A 128 -11.27 40.30 -14.79
CA SER A 128 -9.84 40.01 -14.69
C SER A 128 -9.15 40.26 -16.03
N THR A 129 -8.76 41.50 -16.30
CA THR A 129 -7.58 41.75 -17.13
C THR A 129 -6.42 41.91 -16.15
N CYS A 130 -5.36 41.13 -16.36
CA CYS A 130 -4.21 41.17 -15.49
C CYS A 130 -3.60 42.58 -15.52
N PRO A 131 -3.08 43.11 -14.39
CA PRO A 131 -2.43 44.41 -14.40
C PRO A 131 -1.24 44.39 -15.38
N GLY A 132 -1.39 45.03 -16.55
CA GLY A 132 -0.38 45.02 -17.62
C GLY A 132 -0.91 44.75 -19.03
N GLU A 133 -2.13 44.24 -19.19
CA GLU A 133 -2.73 44.03 -20.53
C GLU A 133 -3.32 45.33 -21.10
N SER A 134 -2.97 45.67 -22.35
CA SER A 134 -3.54 46.82 -23.07
C SER A 134 -4.98 46.52 -23.48
N ILE A 135 -5.95 47.13 -22.79
CA ILE A 135 -7.37 47.05 -23.17
C ILE A 135 -7.56 47.82 -24.48
N SER A 136 -8.10 47.17 -25.52
CA SER A 136 -8.35 47.81 -26.83
C SER A 136 -9.17 49.10 -26.68
N ILE A 137 -9.02 50.01 -27.63
CA ILE A 137 -9.84 51.22 -27.68
C ILE A 137 -11.34 50.89 -27.75
N TRP A 138 -11.74 49.81 -28.43
CA TRP A 138 -13.13 49.37 -28.56
C TRP A 138 -13.73 48.87 -27.24
N HIS A 139 -12.92 48.23 -26.42
CA HIS A 139 -13.31 47.81 -25.08
C HIS A 139 -13.50 49.03 -24.15
N GLN A 140 -12.67 50.05 -24.30
CA GLN A 140 -12.82 51.31 -23.57
C GLN A 140 -14.11 52.05 -23.99
N LEU A 141 -14.45 52.04 -25.29
CA LEU A 141 -15.73 52.57 -25.80
C LEU A 141 -16.90 51.91 -25.07
N TRP A 142 -16.92 50.59 -24.99
CA TRP A 142 -17.96 49.86 -24.28
C TRP A 142 -18.00 50.21 -22.78
N GLN A 143 -16.88 50.09 -22.07
CA GLN A 143 -16.83 50.34 -20.63
C GLN A 143 -17.31 51.76 -20.27
N PHE A 144 -16.95 52.74 -21.11
CA PHE A 144 -17.38 54.11 -20.91
C PHE A 144 -18.85 54.31 -21.28
N THR A 145 -19.34 53.68 -22.36
CA THR A 145 -20.77 53.66 -22.71
C THR A 145 -21.59 53.12 -21.54
N TYR A 146 -21.17 51.98 -20.99
CA TYR A 146 -21.80 51.39 -19.81
C TYR A 146 -21.79 52.33 -18.60
N PHE A 147 -20.63 52.92 -18.28
CA PHE A 147 -20.52 53.88 -17.19
C PHE A 147 -21.46 55.09 -17.36
N LEU A 148 -21.56 55.64 -18.57
CA LEU A 148 -22.44 56.77 -18.84
C LEU A 148 -23.92 56.42 -18.71
N ILE A 149 -24.29 55.20 -19.09
CA ILE A 149 -25.64 54.65 -18.86
C ILE A 149 -25.92 54.56 -17.36
N MET A 150 -25.03 53.92 -16.59
CA MET A 150 -25.21 53.71 -15.14
C MET A 150 -25.19 55.02 -14.34
N ALA A 151 -24.38 56.00 -14.75
CA ALA A 151 -24.30 57.31 -14.10
C ALA A 151 -25.45 58.26 -14.50
N ASN A 152 -26.33 57.85 -15.42
CA ASN A 152 -27.35 58.68 -16.05
C ASN A 152 -26.77 60.03 -16.58
N LYS A 153 -25.58 59.96 -17.21
CA LYS A 153 -24.88 61.11 -17.80
C LYS A 153 -24.89 61.04 -19.33
N LEU A 154 -25.95 60.51 -19.91
CA LEU A 154 -26.03 60.22 -21.36
C LEU A 154 -25.89 61.46 -22.27
N HIS A 155 -26.18 62.66 -21.75
CA HIS A 155 -25.92 63.91 -22.46
C HIS A 155 -24.42 64.16 -22.75
N THR A 156 -23.49 63.49 -22.05
CA THR A 156 -22.05 63.59 -22.32
C THR A 156 -21.57 62.54 -23.33
N PHE A 157 -22.45 61.62 -23.77
CA PHE A 157 -22.09 60.53 -24.68
C PHE A 157 -21.60 61.06 -26.04
N GLU A 158 -22.27 62.07 -26.60
CA GLU A 158 -21.85 62.69 -27.87
C GLU A 158 -20.46 63.32 -27.76
N SER A 159 -20.19 64.07 -26.68
CA SER A 159 -18.88 64.67 -26.42
C SER A 159 -17.79 63.60 -26.26
N PHE A 160 -18.12 62.49 -25.61
CA PHE A 160 -17.24 61.34 -25.50
C PHE A 160 -16.97 60.69 -26.85
N VAL A 161 -18.00 60.42 -27.65
CA VAL A 161 -17.85 59.84 -28.99
C VAL A 161 -16.95 60.72 -29.86
N MET A 162 -17.09 62.04 -29.80
CA MET A 162 -16.21 62.95 -30.54
C MET A 162 -14.75 62.87 -30.09
N GLN A 163 -14.50 62.77 -28.78
CA GLN A 163 -13.14 62.56 -28.26
C GLN A 163 -12.61 61.15 -28.59
N PHE A 164 -13.46 60.14 -28.53
CA PHE A 164 -13.15 58.77 -28.90
C PHE A 164 -12.76 58.66 -30.37
N LEU A 165 -13.50 59.33 -31.26
CA LEU A 165 -13.17 59.41 -32.69
C LEU A 165 -11.86 60.15 -32.96
N VAL A 166 -11.49 61.14 -32.14
CA VAL A 166 -10.16 61.79 -32.23
C VAL A 166 -9.07 60.83 -31.76
N ALA A 167 -9.29 60.12 -30.65
CA ALA A 167 -8.35 59.11 -30.15
C ALA A 167 -8.14 57.98 -31.15
N LEU A 168 -9.21 57.49 -31.79
CA LEU A 168 -9.14 56.43 -32.81
C LEU A 168 -8.30 56.86 -34.02
N ARG A 169 -8.40 58.13 -34.44
CA ARG A 169 -7.56 58.69 -35.50
C ARG A 169 -6.08 58.79 -35.09
N GLN A 170 -5.81 59.10 -33.82
CA GLN A 170 -4.44 59.22 -33.29
C GLN A 170 -3.76 57.85 -33.07
N HIS A 171 -4.54 56.83 -32.75
CA HIS A 171 -4.09 55.45 -32.58
C HIS A 171 -4.03 54.64 -33.91
N GLY A 172 -4.20 55.30 -35.06
CA GLY A 172 -3.92 54.70 -36.37
C GLY A 172 -5.03 53.84 -36.96
N ASP A 173 -6.31 54.23 -36.78
CA ASP A 173 -7.48 53.49 -37.28
C ASP A 173 -7.43 52.00 -36.87
N GLU A 174 -7.22 51.76 -35.57
CA GLU A 174 -7.28 50.40 -34.99
C GLU A 174 -8.53 49.68 -35.52
N LYS A 175 -8.30 48.63 -36.31
CA LYS A 175 -9.39 47.85 -36.89
C LYS A 175 -10.07 47.09 -35.78
N LEU A 176 -11.39 47.25 -35.66
CA LEU A 176 -12.22 46.39 -34.83
C LEU A 176 -12.06 44.95 -35.33
N ASP A 177 -11.31 44.15 -34.59
CA ASP A 177 -11.11 42.74 -34.88
C ASP A 177 -12.27 41.89 -34.32
N TYR A 178 -12.22 40.59 -34.59
CA TYR A 178 -13.24 39.67 -34.13
C TYR A 178 -13.28 39.53 -32.59
N ASN A 179 -12.11 39.52 -31.94
CA ASN A 179 -11.99 39.30 -30.50
C ASN A 179 -12.53 40.49 -29.71
N ASP A 180 -12.25 41.71 -30.17
CA ASP A 180 -12.80 42.94 -29.62
C ASP A 180 -14.32 42.94 -29.71
N LEU A 181 -14.85 42.62 -30.89
CA LEU A 181 -16.29 42.60 -31.10
C LEU A 181 -16.98 41.51 -30.25
N GLN A 182 -16.42 40.30 -30.18
CA GLN A 182 -16.95 39.21 -29.34
C GLN A 182 -16.95 39.59 -27.86
N THR A 183 -15.87 40.23 -27.39
CA THR A 183 -15.74 40.60 -25.99
C THR A 183 -16.67 41.75 -25.62
N ILE A 184 -16.84 42.72 -26.52
CA ILE A 184 -17.87 43.76 -26.38
C ILE A 184 -19.25 43.12 -26.30
N PHE A 185 -19.61 42.18 -27.19
CA PHE A 185 -20.90 41.49 -27.10
C PHE A 185 -21.10 40.77 -25.77
N LYS A 186 -20.09 40.04 -25.31
CA LYS A 186 -20.12 39.33 -24.03
C LYS A 186 -20.35 40.29 -22.85
N TYR A 187 -19.62 41.39 -22.80
CA TYR A 187 -19.79 42.36 -21.73
C TYR A 187 -21.12 43.11 -21.83
N CYS A 188 -21.50 43.59 -23.01
CA CYS A 188 -22.81 44.18 -23.26
C CYS A 188 -23.93 43.28 -22.76
N TYR A 189 -23.91 42.01 -23.14
CA TYR A 189 -24.92 41.04 -22.73
C TYR A 189 -24.93 40.82 -21.21
N THR A 190 -23.76 40.69 -20.59
CA THR A 190 -23.64 40.50 -19.13
C THR A 190 -24.29 41.65 -18.36
N TYR A 191 -24.17 42.88 -18.87
CA TYR A 191 -24.59 44.08 -18.16
C TYR A 191 -25.94 44.64 -18.63
N ILE A 192 -26.52 44.15 -19.72
CA ILE A 192 -27.80 44.66 -20.26
C ILE A 192 -28.96 44.50 -19.28
N GLY A 193 -28.98 43.42 -18.49
CA GLY A 193 -30.02 43.20 -17.47
C GLY A 193 -29.98 44.24 -16.35
N ILE A 194 -28.81 44.80 -16.05
CA ILE A 194 -28.66 45.90 -15.09
C ILE A 194 -29.22 47.19 -15.70
N ILE A 195 -28.88 47.46 -16.97
CA ILE A 195 -29.39 48.62 -17.72
C ILE A 195 -30.93 48.60 -17.79
N GLN A 196 -31.53 47.43 -17.97
CA GLN A 196 -32.98 47.27 -18.04
C GLN A 196 -33.70 47.48 -16.69
N ASN A 197 -33.02 47.20 -15.56
CA ASN A 197 -33.62 47.25 -14.22
C ASN A 197 -33.48 48.62 -13.54
N GLU A 198 -32.53 49.47 -13.96
CA GLU A 198 -32.36 50.81 -13.40
C GLU A 198 -33.26 51.85 -14.09
N LYS A 199 -33.86 52.77 -13.31
CA LYS A 199 -34.79 53.83 -13.74
C LYS A 199 -34.13 54.93 -14.61
N ALA A 200 -33.13 54.61 -15.43
CA ALA A 200 -32.69 55.51 -16.50
C ALA A 200 -33.77 55.52 -17.60
N ASN A 201 -33.96 56.65 -18.30
CA ASN A 201 -34.86 56.68 -19.45
C ASN A 201 -34.38 55.63 -20.48
N ASN A 202 -35.08 54.51 -20.57
CA ASN A 202 -34.66 53.33 -21.34
C ASN A 202 -34.33 53.71 -22.80
N SER A 203 -35.04 54.69 -23.38
CA SER A 203 -34.79 55.22 -24.72
C SER A 203 -33.37 55.77 -24.94
N ASP A 204 -32.78 56.43 -23.94
CA ASP A 204 -31.49 57.11 -24.07
C ASP A 204 -30.34 56.09 -23.98
N ALA A 205 -30.48 55.08 -23.10
CA ALA A 205 -29.53 53.98 -23.01
C ALA A 205 -29.52 53.13 -24.30
N ILE A 206 -30.69 52.80 -24.83
CA ILE A 206 -30.82 52.07 -26.11
C ILE A 206 -30.23 52.88 -27.25
N SER A 207 -30.48 54.20 -27.27
CA SER A 207 -29.88 55.09 -28.26
C SER A 207 -28.37 55.03 -28.23
N ALA A 208 -27.75 55.15 -27.05
CA ALA A 208 -26.29 55.09 -26.91
C ALA A 208 -25.71 53.75 -27.40
N LEU A 209 -26.41 52.64 -27.14
CA LEU A 209 -26.03 51.32 -27.63
C LEU A 209 -26.13 51.21 -29.16
N ILE A 210 -27.22 51.66 -29.77
CA ILE A 210 -27.37 51.65 -31.24
C ILE A 210 -26.29 52.54 -31.88
N TYR A 211 -26.02 53.70 -31.27
CA TYR A 211 -24.99 54.62 -31.75
C TYR A 211 -23.59 53.99 -31.68
N MET A 212 -23.28 53.32 -30.57
CA MET A 212 -22.04 52.56 -30.40
C MET A 212 -21.90 51.50 -31.51
N PHE A 213 -22.96 50.76 -31.83
CA PHE A 213 -22.96 49.79 -32.94
C PHE A 213 -22.88 50.43 -34.33
N GLY A 214 -23.36 51.67 -34.49
CA GLY A 214 -23.20 52.45 -35.72
C GLY A 214 -21.76 52.91 -35.97
N LEU A 215 -21.00 53.16 -34.90
CA LEU A 215 -19.57 53.53 -34.95
C LEU A 215 -18.66 52.34 -35.25
N MET A 216 -19.08 51.14 -34.86
CA MET A 216 -18.35 49.90 -35.14
C MET A 216 -18.42 49.58 -36.63
N LYS A 217 -17.27 49.55 -37.32
CA LYS A 217 -17.18 49.19 -38.74
C LYS A 217 -17.31 47.67 -38.93
N ILE A 218 -18.52 47.17 -38.78
CA ILE A 218 -18.82 45.73 -38.87
C ILE A 218 -18.84 45.27 -40.34
N ASN A 219 -17.90 44.40 -40.71
CA ASN A 219 -17.63 43.91 -42.06
C ASN A 219 -17.39 42.39 -42.08
N THR A 220 -17.05 41.85 -43.26
CA THR A 220 -16.84 40.40 -43.48
C THR A 220 -15.63 39.82 -42.75
N SER A 221 -14.65 40.66 -42.38
CA SER A 221 -13.43 40.23 -41.71
C SER A 221 -13.55 40.18 -40.18
N ASN A 222 -14.55 40.85 -39.58
CA ASN A 222 -14.77 40.86 -38.13
C ASN A 222 -16.10 40.22 -37.69
N ILE A 223 -16.98 39.84 -38.62
CA ILE A 223 -18.12 38.94 -38.34
C ILE A 223 -17.70 37.49 -38.58
N VAL A 224 -17.77 36.68 -37.52
CA VAL A 224 -17.68 35.19 -37.50
C VAL A 224 -18.91 34.71 -36.69
N PRO A 225 -19.42 33.46 -36.80
CA PRO A 225 -20.77 33.07 -36.38
C PRO A 225 -21.18 33.66 -35.04
N VAL A 226 -22.30 34.37 -35.06
CA VAL A 226 -22.81 35.23 -33.99
C VAL A 226 -22.86 34.44 -32.68
N CYS A 227 -22.01 34.78 -31.70
CA CYS A 227 -22.02 34.16 -30.38
C CYS A 227 -23.38 34.35 -29.70
N LEU A 228 -23.80 33.43 -28.83
CA LEU A 228 -25.11 33.47 -28.16
C LEU A 228 -25.34 34.79 -27.40
N GLU A 229 -24.27 35.36 -26.85
CA GLU A 229 -24.29 36.67 -26.18
C GLU A 229 -24.65 37.80 -27.16
N ALA A 230 -24.06 37.78 -28.37
CA ALA A 230 -24.41 38.74 -29.42
C ALA A 230 -25.86 38.56 -29.86
N GLN A 231 -26.33 37.33 -30.08
CA GLN A 231 -27.71 37.04 -30.47
C GLN A 231 -28.71 37.58 -29.43
N SER A 232 -28.43 37.29 -28.16
CA SER A 232 -29.28 37.68 -27.05
C SER A 232 -29.27 39.19 -26.84
N LEU A 233 -28.09 39.83 -26.90
CA LEU A 233 -27.98 41.28 -26.83
C LEU A 233 -28.74 41.97 -27.96
N ILE A 234 -28.55 41.52 -29.21
CA ILE A 234 -29.22 42.10 -30.37
C ILE A 234 -30.72 41.97 -30.23
N THR A 235 -31.21 40.80 -29.83
CA THR A 235 -32.64 40.58 -29.57
C THR A 235 -33.17 41.55 -28.50
N ILE A 236 -32.42 41.74 -27.41
CA ILE A 236 -32.78 42.67 -26.33
C ILE A 236 -32.81 44.11 -26.83
N VAL A 237 -31.75 44.56 -27.51
CA VAL A 237 -31.60 45.94 -28.01
C VAL A 237 -32.67 46.24 -29.06
N LEU A 238 -32.92 45.33 -30.01
CA LEU A 238 -33.96 45.50 -31.03
C LEU A 238 -35.37 45.50 -30.43
N ARG A 239 -35.64 44.64 -29.45
CA ARG A 239 -36.95 44.63 -28.75
C ARG A 239 -37.18 45.92 -27.97
N SER A 240 -36.17 46.39 -27.25
CA SER A 240 -36.25 47.64 -26.50
C SER A 240 -36.31 48.86 -27.44
N PHE A 241 -35.65 48.79 -28.60
CA PHE A 241 -35.80 49.81 -29.64
C PHE A 241 -37.23 49.86 -30.19
N LEU A 242 -37.86 48.71 -30.46
CA LEU A 242 -39.26 48.65 -30.91
C LEU A 242 -40.24 49.30 -29.90
N THR A 243 -39.99 49.19 -28.59
CA THR A 243 -40.83 49.83 -27.58
C THR A 243 -40.63 51.35 -27.50
N HIS A 244 -39.50 51.87 -28.00
CA HIS A 244 -39.10 53.27 -27.88
C HIS A 244 -38.83 53.96 -29.23
N ILE A 245 -39.29 53.38 -30.34
CA ILE A 245 -38.92 53.74 -31.71
C ILE A 245 -39.04 55.23 -32.00
N ASN A 246 -40.18 55.86 -31.69
CA ASN A 246 -40.40 57.29 -31.93
C ASN A 246 -39.46 58.14 -31.06
N SER A 247 -39.30 57.80 -29.78
CA SER A 247 -38.42 58.56 -28.87
C SER A 247 -36.94 58.46 -29.21
N VAL A 248 -36.50 57.34 -29.79
CA VAL A 248 -35.13 57.16 -30.25
C VAL A 248 -34.92 57.92 -31.57
N LEU A 249 -35.83 57.81 -32.53
CA LEU A 249 -35.68 58.47 -33.84
C LEU A 249 -35.80 60.00 -33.77
N ASP A 250 -36.64 60.54 -32.88
CA ASP A 250 -36.92 62.00 -32.81
C ASP A 250 -35.84 62.82 -32.08
N ARG A 251 -34.98 62.19 -31.25
CA ARG A 251 -34.07 62.92 -30.32
C ARG A 251 -32.68 63.23 -30.86
N HIS A 252 -32.20 62.53 -31.89
CA HIS A 252 -30.81 62.62 -32.30
C HIS A 252 -30.60 63.57 -33.47
N ARG A 253 -29.54 64.39 -33.38
CA ARG A 253 -29.21 65.39 -34.41
C ARG A 253 -28.58 64.79 -35.67
N ASP A 254 -28.01 63.59 -35.60
CA ASP A 254 -27.40 62.89 -36.73
C ASP A 254 -28.00 61.46 -36.89
N PRO A 255 -28.93 61.25 -37.84
CA PRO A 255 -29.59 59.97 -38.05
C PRO A 255 -28.67 58.91 -38.69
N HIS A 256 -27.52 59.30 -39.25
CA HIS A 256 -26.68 58.38 -40.03
C HIS A 256 -26.10 57.23 -39.20
N TYR A 257 -25.65 57.52 -37.97
CA TYR A 257 -25.11 56.49 -37.08
C TYR A 257 -26.19 55.57 -36.52
N ILE A 258 -27.43 56.05 -36.39
CA ILE A 258 -28.57 55.23 -35.98
C ILE A 258 -28.96 54.27 -37.10
N ASP A 259 -29.08 54.75 -38.34
CA ASP A 259 -29.36 53.91 -39.51
C ASP A 259 -28.27 52.85 -39.71
N SER A 260 -26.99 53.24 -39.61
CA SER A 260 -25.84 52.32 -39.67
C SER A 260 -25.88 51.29 -38.55
N GLY A 261 -26.17 51.73 -37.31
CA GLY A 261 -26.33 50.85 -36.15
C GLY A 261 -27.45 49.84 -36.35
N LEU A 262 -28.61 50.27 -36.86
CA LEU A 262 -29.75 49.40 -37.16
C LEU A 262 -29.44 48.39 -38.27
N VAL A 263 -28.79 48.81 -39.37
CA VAL A 263 -28.36 47.90 -40.45
C VAL A 263 -27.39 46.86 -39.91
N ASN A 264 -26.45 47.24 -39.04
CA ASN A 264 -25.53 46.31 -38.40
C ASN A 264 -26.25 45.30 -37.51
N LEU A 265 -27.18 45.76 -36.67
CA LEU A 265 -27.96 44.88 -35.78
C LEU A 265 -28.83 43.89 -36.56
N LEU A 266 -29.57 44.36 -37.59
CA LEU A 266 -30.44 43.50 -38.42
C LEU A 266 -29.65 42.53 -39.31
N PHE A 267 -28.50 42.97 -39.84
CA PHE A 267 -27.61 42.09 -40.60
C PHE A 267 -27.10 40.94 -39.75
N ILE A 268 -26.67 41.24 -38.51
CA ILE A 268 -26.21 40.21 -37.57
C ILE A 268 -27.38 39.33 -37.14
N GLU A 269 -28.58 39.89 -36.94
CA GLU A 269 -29.79 39.11 -36.64
C GLU A 269 -30.10 38.08 -37.74
N ILE A 270 -30.08 38.48 -39.02
CA ILE A 270 -30.31 37.55 -40.15
C ILE A 270 -29.25 36.44 -40.20
N LEU A 271 -27.98 36.78 -39.97
CA LEU A 271 -26.89 35.79 -39.96
C LEU A 271 -26.95 34.85 -38.75
N SER A 272 -27.59 35.26 -37.66
CA SER A 272 -27.63 34.50 -36.41
C SER A 272 -28.57 33.29 -36.39
N ASN A 273 -29.43 33.12 -37.42
CA ASN A 273 -30.18 31.89 -37.76
C ASN A 273 -31.02 31.22 -36.64
N ASN A 274 -31.30 31.85 -35.49
CA ASN A 274 -31.84 31.16 -34.30
C ASN A 274 -33.09 31.76 -33.62
N THR A 275 -33.83 32.69 -34.24
CA THR A 275 -35.01 33.29 -33.58
C THR A 275 -36.32 32.74 -34.14
N SER A 276 -36.92 31.79 -33.43
CA SER A 276 -38.33 31.38 -33.59
C SER A 276 -39.33 32.40 -33.01
N ASN A 277 -38.85 33.53 -32.50
CA ASN A 277 -39.69 34.60 -31.93
C ASN A 277 -40.14 35.57 -33.03
N ALA A 278 -41.45 35.57 -33.31
CA ALA A 278 -42.08 36.47 -34.28
C ALA A 278 -41.89 37.98 -33.94
N ASP A 279 -41.78 38.32 -32.65
CA ASP A 279 -41.68 39.71 -32.17
C ASP A 279 -40.31 40.39 -32.42
N SER A 280 -39.28 39.61 -32.78
CA SER A 280 -37.94 40.10 -33.13
C SER A 280 -37.59 39.83 -34.59
N ASP A 281 -38.56 39.45 -35.42
CA ASP A 281 -38.33 39.15 -36.82
C ASP A 281 -37.84 40.41 -37.56
N THR A 282 -36.72 40.32 -38.27
CA THR A 282 -36.20 41.43 -39.08
C THR A 282 -37.25 41.94 -40.06
N VAL A 283 -38.05 41.06 -40.67
CA VAL A 283 -39.15 41.46 -41.57
C VAL A 283 -40.18 42.30 -40.82
N PHE A 284 -40.50 41.93 -39.57
CA PHE A 284 -41.43 42.66 -38.71
C PHE A 284 -40.90 44.02 -38.26
N ILE A 285 -39.63 44.09 -37.83
CA ILE A 285 -38.98 45.34 -37.42
C ILE A 285 -38.95 46.33 -38.59
N LEU A 286 -38.53 45.86 -39.77
CA LEU A 286 -38.46 46.68 -40.97
C LEU A 286 -39.83 47.24 -41.36
N ARG A 287 -40.92 46.48 -41.21
CA ARG A 287 -42.29 46.95 -41.46
C ARG A 287 -42.71 48.14 -40.55
N ARG A 288 -42.06 48.36 -39.41
CA ARG A 288 -42.40 49.45 -38.46
C ARG A 288 -41.58 50.74 -38.62
N LEU A 289 -40.49 50.74 -39.38
CA LEU A 289 -39.55 51.88 -39.53
C LEU A 289 -40.02 52.97 -40.51
N SER A 290 -41.31 53.32 -40.56
CA SER A 290 -41.98 54.07 -41.64
C SER A 290 -41.19 55.22 -42.32
N ILE A 291 -40.33 55.96 -41.60
CA ILE A 291 -39.53 57.09 -42.10
C ILE A 291 -38.19 56.65 -42.74
N CYS A 292 -37.49 55.64 -42.20
CA CYS A 292 -36.16 55.20 -42.67
C CYS A 292 -36.12 53.78 -43.27
N GLN A 293 -37.25 53.06 -43.27
CA GLN A 293 -37.40 51.67 -43.75
C GLN A 293 -36.67 51.42 -45.07
N ARG A 294 -36.85 52.29 -46.07
CA ARG A 294 -36.28 52.08 -47.42
C ARG A 294 -34.76 52.07 -47.42
N ASN A 295 -34.15 53.01 -46.71
CA ASN A 295 -32.70 53.13 -46.66
C ASN A 295 -32.09 51.92 -45.92
N VAL A 296 -32.72 51.50 -44.81
CA VAL A 296 -32.29 50.34 -44.04
C VAL A 296 -32.44 49.04 -44.85
N VAL A 297 -33.57 48.79 -45.51
CA VAL A 297 -33.81 47.59 -46.35
C VAL A 297 -32.82 47.50 -47.50
N ASN A 298 -32.62 48.58 -48.25
CA ASN A 298 -31.72 48.58 -49.41
C ASN A 298 -30.25 48.37 -49.00
N GLN A 299 -29.82 49.00 -47.89
CA GLN A 299 -28.48 48.78 -47.36
C GLN A 299 -28.31 47.35 -46.84
N LEU A 300 -29.33 46.78 -46.19
CA LEU A 300 -29.31 45.40 -45.70
C LEU A 300 -29.21 44.39 -46.85
N ILE A 301 -30.04 44.53 -47.88
CA ILE A 301 -30.02 43.64 -49.06
C ILE A 301 -28.69 43.76 -49.82
N SER A 302 -28.19 44.98 -50.01
CA SER A 302 -26.87 45.21 -50.61
C SER A 302 -25.76 44.55 -49.80
N LYS A 303 -25.83 44.64 -48.46
CA LYS A 303 -24.88 43.99 -47.55
C LYS A 303 -24.97 42.46 -47.62
N LEU A 304 -26.18 41.89 -47.75
CA LEU A 304 -26.39 40.45 -47.98
C LEU A 304 -25.84 40.00 -49.34
N PHE A 305 -26.09 40.73 -50.43
CA PHE A 305 -25.55 40.38 -51.76
C PHE A 305 -24.04 40.44 -51.82
N LYS A 306 -23.43 41.46 -51.22
CA LYS A 306 -21.97 41.58 -51.15
C LYS A 306 -21.36 40.43 -50.36
N TYR A 307 -22.07 39.93 -49.36
CA TYR A 307 -21.58 38.88 -48.48
C TYR A 307 -21.88 37.47 -48.99
N LYS A 308 -22.88 37.30 -49.86
CA LYS A 308 -23.40 36.00 -50.36
C LYS A 308 -23.50 34.92 -49.26
N PRO A 309 -24.12 35.22 -48.11
CA PRO A 309 -24.27 34.23 -47.06
C PRO A 309 -25.28 33.16 -47.48
N LEU A 310 -25.08 31.93 -47.02
CA LEU A 310 -26.13 30.92 -47.01
C LEU A 310 -27.12 31.25 -45.90
N ILE A 311 -28.36 31.54 -46.27
CA ILE A 311 -29.40 31.96 -45.32
C ILE A 311 -30.27 30.75 -44.99
N LYS A 312 -30.35 30.38 -43.71
CA LYS A 312 -31.06 29.18 -43.22
C LYS A 312 -32.42 29.50 -42.57
N ARG A 313 -32.86 30.76 -42.58
CA ARG A 313 -34.13 31.20 -42.00
C ARG A 313 -35.32 30.80 -42.88
N GLU A 314 -36.51 30.58 -42.34
CA GLU A 314 -37.68 30.18 -43.16
C GLU A 314 -38.36 31.38 -43.87
N ASN A 315 -38.28 32.60 -43.32
CA ASN A 315 -39.05 33.76 -43.83
C ASN A 315 -38.20 34.88 -44.46
N TRP A 316 -36.87 34.72 -44.60
CA TRP A 316 -36.04 35.82 -45.13
C TRP A 316 -36.38 36.18 -46.59
N LEU A 317 -36.96 35.23 -47.34
CA LEU A 317 -37.44 35.47 -48.70
C LEU A 317 -38.52 36.56 -48.75
N ASP A 318 -39.23 36.81 -47.64
CA ASP A 318 -40.21 37.89 -47.52
C ASP A 318 -39.55 39.29 -47.56
N LEU A 319 -38.24 39.41 -47.31
CA LEU A 319 -37.52 40.69 -47.42
C LEU A 319 -37.61 41.27 -48.84
N PHE A 320 -37.63 40.42 -49.86
CA PHE A 320 -37.76 40.88 -51.24
C PHE A 320 -39.13 41.48 -51.53
N THR A 321 -40.17 41.01 -50.84
CA THR A 321 -41.53 41.58 -50.95
C THR A 321 -41.62 43.02 -50.42
N LEU A 322 -40.69 43.43 -49.55
CA LEU A 322 -40.60 44.80 -49.02
C LEU A 322 -39.84 45.76 -49.95
N THR A 323 -39.27 45.26 -51.04
CA THR A 323 -38.63 46.09 -52.07
C THR A 323 -39.63 46.47 -53.17
N GLN A 324 -39.51 47.67 -53.75
CA GLN A 324 -40.42 48.10 -54.83
C GLN A 324 -40.03 47.56 -56.23
N ASN A 325 -38.93 46.82 -56.36
CA ASN A 325 -38.50 46.25 -57.64
C ASN A 325 -39.24 44.93 -57.89
N GLN A 326 -40.21 44.93 -58.81
CA GLN A 326 -41.03 43.75 -59.17
C GLN A 326 -40.25 42.61 -59.87
N THR A 327 -38.93 42.71 -60.01
CA THR A 327 -38.10 41.70 -60.65
C THR A 327 -37.14 41.11 -59.63
N ILE A 328 -37.40 39.86 -59.21
CA ILE A 328 -36.47 39.09 -58.40
C ILE A 328 -35.46 38.42 -59.34
N PRO A 329 -34.16 38.73 -59.23
CA PRO A 329 -33.13 38.12 -60.06
C PRO A 329 -33.02 36.61 -59.78
N VAL A 330 -32.75 35.79 -60.81
CA VAL A 330 -32.57 34.33 -60.66
C VAL A 330 -31.34 34.04 -59.79
N GLU A 331 -30.37 34.96 -59.78
CA GLU A 331 -29.16 34.97 -58.96
C GLU A 331 -29.47 34.90 -57.46
N CYS A 332 -30.68 35.26 -57.01
CA CYS A 332 -31.12 35.09 -55.62
C CYS A 332 -31.19 33.61 -55.19
N LEU A 333 -31.27 32.66 -56.14
CA LEU A 333 -31.16 31.22 -55.86
C LEU A 333 -29.84 30.86 -55.19
N THR A 334 -28.77 31.64 -55.43
CA THR A 334 -27.45 31.42 -54.82
C THR A 334 -27.42 31.70 -53.31
N LEU A 335 -28.45 32.35 -52.76
CA LEU A 335 -28.59 32.62 -51.32
C LEU A 335 -29.32 31.50 -50.57
N ILE A 336 -29.86 30.51 -51.29
CA ILE A 336 -30.67 29.41 -50.74
C ILE A 336 -29.77 28.28 -50.21
N ALA A 337 -30.06 27.81 -49.00
CA ALA A 337 -29.27 26.78 -48.33
C ALA A 337 -29.86 25.36 -48.42
N THR A 338 -31.17 25.18 -48.65
CA THR A 338 -31.82 23.87 -48.56
C THR A 338 -32.68 23.53 -49.77
N PHE A 339 -32.88 22.22 -50.00
CA PHE A 339 -33.76 21.72 -51.08
C PHE A 339 -35.20 22.16 -50.93
N LYS A 340 -35.73 22.12 -49.71
CA LYS A 340 -37.09 22.59 -49.44
C LYS A 340 -37.28 24.05 -49.86
N ASP A 341 -36.34 24.92 -49.50
CA ASP A 341 -36.42 26.36 -49.79
C ASP A 341 -36.20 26.63 -51.28
N TYR A 342 -35.29 25.89 -51.92
CA TYR A 342 -35.07 25.96 -53.36
C TYR A 342 -36.34 25.60 -54.12
N MET A 343 -36.98 24.50 -53.76
CA MET A 343 -38.24 24.07 -54.37
C MET A 343 -39.35 25.09 -54.13
N THR A 344 -39.43 25.69 -52.94
CA THR A 344 -40.43 26.70 -52.61
C THR A 344 -40.22 27.97 -53.44
N PHE A 345 -38.99 28.47 -53.52
CA PHE A 345 -38.65 29.66 -54.29
C PHE A 345 -38.78 29.43 -55.80
N ALA A 346 -38.29 28.29 -56.31
CA ALA A 346 -38.44 27.89 -57.70
C ALA A 346 -39.93 27.78 -58.09
N THR A 347 -40.77 27.22 -57.20
CA THR A 347 -42.23 27.15 -57.41
C THR A 347 -42.87 28.54 -57.42
N SER A 348 -42.42 29.46 -56.55
CA SER A 348 -42.87 30.86 -56.53
C SER A 348 -42.47 31.60 -57.82
N MET A 349 -41.21 31.45 -58.27
CA MET A 349 -40.71 32.00 -59.52
C MET A 349 -41.48 31.49 -60.73
N VAL A 350 -41.79 30.19 -60.77
CA VAL A 350 -42.61 29.58 -61.81
C VAL A 350 -44.02 30.12 -61.79
N SER A 351 -44.61 30.31 -60.61
CA SER A 351 -45.96 30.90 -60.46
C SER A 351 -46.02 32.38 -60.84
N GLN A 352 -44.99 33.19 -60.54
CA GLN A 352 -44.97 34.64 -60.79
C GLN A 352 -44.64 35.04 -62.23
N LYS A 353 -43.85 34.23 -62.96
CA LYS A 353 -43.39 34.53 -64.32
C LYS A 353 -44.24 33.89 -65.44
N GLN A 354 -45.38 33.27 -65.10
CA GLN A 354 -46.25 32.62 -66.09
C GLN A 354 -46.76 33.54 -67.20
N GLU A 355 -46.71 34.87 -67.02
CA GLU A 355 -47.18 35.82 -68.03
C GLU A 355 -46.19 36.08 -69.18
N HIS A 356 -44.91 35.69 -69.06
CA HIS A 356 -43.86 36.11 -70.02
C HIS A 356 -42.90 35.00 -70.50
N GLU A 357 -42.85 33.81 -69.88
CA GLU A 357 -41.91 32.73 -70.25
C GLU A 357 -42.58 31.34 -70.15
N SER A 358 -42.19 30.37 -71.01
CA SER A 358 -42.80 29.02 -71.00
C SER A 358 -42.39 28.23 -69.75
N GLU A 359 -43.33 27.48 -69.15
CA GLU A 359 -43.07 26.72 -67.91
C GLU A 359 -41.91 25.72 -68.08
N ASP A 360 -41.80 25.08 -69.25
CA ASP A 360 -40.75 24.09 -69.53
C ASP A 360 -39.37 24.73 -69.72
N ASP A 361 -39.28 25.92 -70.33
CA ASP A 361 -38.00 26.64 -70.43
C ASP A 361 -37.52 27.11 -69.06
N LEU A 362 -38.44 27.56 -68.21
CA LEU A 362 -38.13 27.94 -66.85
C LEU A 362 -37.71 26.73 -65.99
N LYS A 363 -38.37 25.58 -66.13
CA LYS A 363 -37.96 24.31 -65.49
C LYS A 363 -36.56 23.90 -65.89
N LYS A 364 -36.20 24.01 -67.17
CA LYS A 364 -34.85 23.69 -67.66
C LYS A 364 -33.81 24.66 -67.11
N LYS A 365 -34.10 25.97 -67.10
CA LYS A 365 -33.21 26.98 -66.50
C LYS A 365 -33.00 26.73 -65.01
N LEU A 366 -34.06 26.40 -64.28
CA LEU A 366 -34.00 26.06 -62.86
C LEU A 366 -33.24 24.75 -62.63
N LEU A 367 -33.42 23.72 -63.46
CA LEU A 367 -32.63 22.48 -63.35
C LEU A 367 -31.14 22.74 -63.61
N LEU A 368 -30.83 23.62 -64.57
CA LEU A 368 -29.45 23.98 -64.89
C LEU A 368 -28.80 24.76 -63.74
N GLU A 369 -29.49 25.76 -63.18
CA GLU A 369 -29.02 26.51 -62.02
C GLU A 369 -28.87 25.60 -60.78
N PHE A 370 -29.82 24.68 -60.56
CA PHE A 370 -29.74 23.69 -59.49
C PHE A 370 -28.49 22.80 -59.62
N ASN A 371 -28.25 22.25 -60.80
CA ASN A 371 -27.06 21.42 -61.05
C ASN A 371 -25.77 22.24 -60.90
N ASP A 372 -25.78 23.51 -61.32
CA ASP A 372 -24.63 24.40 -61.13
C ASP A 372 -24.38 24.71 -59.64
N LEU A 373 -25.43 24.90 -58.84
CA LEU A 373 -25.33 25.07 -57.39
C LEU A 373 -24.78 23.81 -56.71
N LEU A 374 -25.20 22.62 -57.16
CA LEU A 374 -24.69 21.33 -56.70
C LEU A 374 -23.20 21.16 -57.03
N ARG A 375 -22.78 21.50 -58.25
CA ARG A 375 -21.37 21.42 -58.68
C ARG A 375 -20.46 22.42 -57.98
N LYS A 376 -20.97 23.62 -57.71
CA LYS A 376 -20.24 24.69 -57.00
C LYS A 376 -20.24 24.49 -55.47
N HIS A 377 -20.85 23.42 -54.97
CA HIS A 377 -21.03 23.12 -53.53
C HIS A 377 -21.69 24.25 -52.73
N GLN A 378 -22.49 25.10 -53.37
CA GLN A 378 -23.23 26.15 -52.67
C GLN A 378 -24.51 25.61 -52.04
N PHE A 379 -25.04 24.51 -52.58
CA PHE A 379 -26.27 23.90 -52.12
C PHE A 379 -25.97 22.60 -51.35
N GLU A 380 -26.35 22.57 -50.07
CA GLU A 380 -25.98 21.48 -49.16
C GLU A 380 -27.01 20.33 -49.24
N ILE A 381 -26.68 19.24 -49.96
CA ILE A 381 -27.43 17.99 -49.83
C ILE A 381 -27.02 17.34 -48.50
N ASN A 382 -27.93 17.43 -47.53
CA ASN A 382 -27.78 16.80 -46.22
C ASN A 382 -28.85 15.72 -45.98
N CYS A 383 -28.74 15.02 -44.85
CA CYS A 383 -29.68 13.95 -44.48
C CYS A 383 -31.14 14.39 -44.46
N GLN A 384 -31.43 15.57 -43.93
CA GLN A 384 -32.79 16.08 -43.89
C GLN A 384 -33.31 16.31 -45.30
N SER A 385 -32.47 16.78 -46.23
CA SER A 385 -32.82 16.91 -47.64
C SER A 385 -33.09 15.55 -48.28
N ILE A 386 -32.29 14.51 -47.98
CA ILE A 386 -32.51 13.16 -48.49
C ILE A 386 -33.80 12.56 -47.94
N ILE A 387 -34.03 12.62 -46.63
CA ILE A 387 -35.26 12.14 -45.98
C ILE A 387 -36.47 12.91 -46.53
N TYR A 388 -36.34 14.23 -46.70
CA TYR A 388 -37.38 15.08 -47.28
C TYR A 388 -37.70 14.64 -48.70
N ILE A 389 -36.70 14.51 -49.57
CA ILE A 389 -36.85 13.99 -50.93
C ILE A 389 -37.58 12.64 -50.89
N LEU A 390 -37.13 11.67 -50.08
CA LEU A 390 -37.75 10.34 -49.99
C LEU A 390 -39.23 10.41 -49.52
N LYS A 391 -39.54 11.25 -48.53
CA LYS A 391 -40.92 11.45 -48.05
C LYS A 391 -41.81 12.11 -49.11
N THR A 392 -41.32 13.14 -49.80
CA THR A 392 -42.05 13.84 -50.87
C THR A 392 -42.27 12.96 -52.10
N LEU A 393 -41.30 12.11 -52.45
CA LEU A 393 -41.46 11.11 -53.52
C LEU A 393 -42.48 10.02 -53.13
N HIS A 394 -42.57 9.66 -51.84
CA HIS A 394 -43.56 8.69 -51.33
C HIS A 394 -44.97 9.27 -51.27
N SER A 395 -45.14 10.58 -51.05
CA SER A 395 -46.45 11.25 -50.98
C SER A 395 -47.07 11.52 -52.36
N TYR A 396 -46.78 10.69 -53.37
CA TYR A 396 -47.15 10.83 -54.79
C TYR A 396 -48.67 11.05 -55.05
N VAL A 397 -49.49 10.95 -54.01
CA VAL A 397 -50.94 11.21 -54.03
C VAL A 397 -51.26 12.71 -54.16
N ASP A 398 -50.39 13.62 -53.70
CA ASP A 398 -50.63 15.08 -53.81
C ASP A 398 -50.09 15.65 -55.14
N ASN A 399 -50.99 15.91 -56.09
CA ASN A 399 -50.70 16.41 -57.45
C ASN A 399 -50.25 17.90 -57.52
N SER A 400 -49.59 18.39 -56.47
CA SER A 400 -49.15 19.78 -56.36
C SER A 400 -48.04 20.09 -57.36
N LEU A 401 -47.94 21.36 -57.80
CA LEU A 401 -46.81 21.83 -58.63
C LEU A 401 -45.46 21.54 -57.95
N TYR A 402 -45.44 21.59 -56.62
CA TYR A 402 -44.29 21.27 -55.78
C TYR A 402 -43.82 19.81 -55.93
N THR A 403 -44.74 18.84 -55.83
CA THR A 403 -44.45 17.40 -55.98
C THR A 403 -43.93 17.11 -57.40
N ARG A 404 -44.60 17.67 -58.43
CA ARG A 404 -44.20 17.50 -59.83
C ARG A 404 -42.81 18.06 -60.13
N MET A 405 -42.49 19.24 -59.57
CA MET A 405 -41.16 19.85 -59.73
C MET A 405 -40.08 19.03 -59.02
N SER A 406 -40.37 18.47 -57.84
CA SER A 406 -39.45 17.63 -57.08
C SER A 406 -39.11 16.34 -57.83
N HIS A 407 -40.13 15.69 -58.41
CA HIS A 407 -39.96 14.53 -59.27
C HIS A 407 -39.12 14.86 -60.50
N TYR A 408 -39.46 15.95 -61.19
CA TYR A 408 -38.73 16.38 -62.39
C TYR A 408 -37.24 16.58 -62.12
N ILE A 409 -36.87 17.24 -61.02
CA ILE A 409 -35.47 17.47 -60.67
C ILE A 409 -34.76 16.16 -60.27
N PHE A 410 -35.41 15.29 -59.48
CA PHE A 410 -34.80 14.02 -59.04
C PHE A 410 -34.58 13.02 -60.20
N GLU A 411 -35.53 12.92 -61.12
CA GLU A 411 -35.43 12.04 -62.29
C GLU A 411 -34.39 12.54 -63.30
N ASN A 412 -34.26 13.86 -63.47
CA ASN A 412 -33.42 14.44 -64.51
C ASN A 412 -32.04 14.92 -64.02
N SER A 413 -31.76 14.92 -62.71
CA SER A 413 -30.45 15.28 -62.16
C SER A 413 -29.60 14.04 -61.84
N GLU A 414 -28.68 13.70 -62.74
CA GLU A 414 -27.65 12.68 -62.51
C GLU A 414 -26.66 13.10 -61.40
N GLU A 415 -26.37 14.41 -61.33
CA GLU A 415 -25.52 15.01 -60.30
C GLU A 415 -26.11 14.79 -58.91
N LEU A 416 -27.42 15.04 -58.71
CA LEU A 416 -28.11 14.80 -57.44
C LEU A 416 -28.01 13.33 -57.01
N ARG A 417 -28.23 12.38 -57.93
CA ARG A 417 -28.13 10.94 -57.63
C ARG A 417 -26.71 10.54 -57.25
N THR A 418 -25.72 11.00 -58.01
CA THR A 418 -24.30 10.72 -57.76
C THR A 418 -23.85 11.34 -56.45
N GLN A 419 -24.29 12.57 -56.14
CA GLN A 419 -24.00 13.22 -54.87
C GLN A 419 -24.69 12.52 -53.70
N ILE A 420 -25.93 12.00 -53.84
CA ILE A 420 -26.57 11.18 -52.81
C ILE A 420 -25.82 9.86 -52.60
N GLN A 421 -25.43 9.16 -53.67
CA GLN A 421 -24.67 7.91 -53.58
C GLN A 421 -23.29 8.15 -52.95
N ASN A 422 -22.56 9.15 -53.43
CA ASN A 422 -21.29 9.57 -52.85
C ASN A 422 -21.48 10.00 -51.41
N TYR A 423 -22.53 10.74 -51.09
CA TYR A 423 -22.85 11.10 -49.72
C TYR A 423 -23.04 9.84 -48.88
N LEU A 424 -23.91 8.89 -49.25
CA LEU A 424 -24.12 7.65 -48.50
C LEU A 424 -22.85 6.79 -48.34
N VAL A 425 -21.97 6.76 -49.36
CA VAL A 425 -20.72 5.97 -49.37
C VAL A 425 -19.56 6.66 -48.63
N SER A 426 -19.43 7.98 -48.77
CA SER A 426 -18.31 8.80 -48.27
C SER A 426 -18.54 9.45 -46.90
N SER A 427 -19.80 9.69 -46.52
CA SER A 427 -20.13 10.40 -45.28
C SER A 427 -19.99 9.49 -44.06
N ALA A 428 -18.77 9.37 -43.54
CA ALA A 428 -18.47 8.63 -42.31
C ALA A 428 -19.21 9.13 -41.04
N SER A 429 -19.91 10.28 -41.10
CA SER A 429 -20.34 11.10 -39.95
C SER A 429 -21.85 11.18 -39.70
N ILE A 430 -22.68 10.42 -40.41
CA ILE A 430 -24.15 10.56 -40.31
C ILE A 430 -24.76 9.62 -39.27
N ASN A 431 -25.56 10.19 -38.36
CA ASN A 431 -26.44 9.49 -37.43
C ASN A 431 -27.84 9.30 -38.04
N PHE A 432 -28.06 8.19 -38.73
CA PHE A 432 -29.44 7.75 -39.02
C PHE A 432 -29.98 7.01 -37.79
N HIS A 433 -31.24 7.22 -37.45
CA HIS A 433 -31.94 6.30 -36.56
C HIS A 433 -32.06 4.94 -37.24
N LEU A 434 -32.00 3.86 -36.46
CA LEU A 434 -32.02 2.50 -37.00
C LEU A 434 -33.31 2.20 -37.78
N ASP A 435 -34.43 2.83 -37.38
CA ASP A 435 -35.69 2.80 -38.12
C ASP A 435 -35.60 3.53 -39.46
N GLU A 436 -34.87 4.65 -39.55
CA GLU A 436 -34.66 5.39 -40.81
C GLU A 436 -33.78 4.60 -41.78
N ILE A 437 -32.77 3.87 -41.27
CA ILE A 437 -31.96 2.95 -42.08
C ILE A 437 -32.84 1.80 -42.58
N ARG A 438 -33.58 1.16 -41.67
CA ARG A 438 -34.51 0.08 -42.05
C ARG A 438 -35.47 0.56 -43.13
N ASP A 439 -36.04 1.75 -42.98
CA ASP A 439 -36.93 2.34 -43.95
C ASP A 439 -36.21 2.62 -45.28
N LEU A 440 -35.01 3.22 -45.25
CA LEU A 440 -34.17 3.44 -46.43
C LEU A 440 -33.89 2.15 -47.21
N PHE A 441 -33.68 1.02 -46.52
CA PHE A 441 -33.48 -0.29 -47.14
C PHE A 441 -34.79 -0.99 -47.56
N ARG A 442 -35.89 -0.80 -46.82
CA ARG A 442 -37.22 -1.33 -47.13
C ARG A 442 -37.82 -0.67 -48.37
N TYR A 443 -37.55 0.62 -48.58
CA TYR A 443 -37.99 1.38 -49.75
C TYR A 443 -37.02 1.31 -50.95
N ASN A 444 -35.89 0.60 -50.80
CA ASN A 444 -34.82 0.48 -51.80
C ASN A 444 -35.19 -0.41 -53.01
N ASN A 445 -36.48 -0.64 -53.25
CA ASN A 445 -36.95 -1.01 -54.60
C ASN A 445 -36.68 0.11 -55.62
N LEU A 446 -36.22 1.30 -55.19
CA LEU A 446 -35.82 2.43 -56.03
C LEU A 446 -34.30 2.72 -55.94
N PHE A 447 -33.53 1.98 -56.75
CA PHE A 447 -32.27 2.34 -57.44
C PHE A 447 -31.02 2.92 -56.72
N ILE A 448 -30.99 3.22 -55.41
CA ILE A 448 -29.86 3.96 -54.80
C ILE A 448 -28.62 3.10 -54.46
N LEU A 449 -28.78 1.85 -54.03
CA LEU A 449 -27.68 0.90 -53.78
C LEU A 449 -28.02 -0.45 -54.44
N GLN A 450 -27.70 -0.60 -55.73
CA GLN A 450 -28.12 -1.77 -56.52
C GLN A 450 -27.31 -3.04 -56.22
N ASN A 451 -26.08 -2.93 -55.71
CA ASN A 451 -25.21 -4.06 -55.39
C ASN A 451 -25.32 -4.47 -53.91
N ILE A 452 -25.49 -5.77 -53.63
CA ILE A 452 -25.51 -6.35 -52.27
C ILE A 452 -24.18 -6.08 -51.53
N ASP A 453 -23.04 -6.07 -52.22
CA ASP A 453 -21.73 -5.74 -51.61
C ASP A 453 -21.69 -4.30 -51.05
N ASP A 454 -22.30 -3.34 -51.76
CA ASP A 454 -22.37 -1.94 -51.31
C ASP A 454 -23.32 -1.79 -50.11
N LYS A 455 -24.41 -2.57 -50.09
CA LYS A 455 -25.33 -2.66 -48.94
C LYS A 455 -24.61 -3.21 -47.70
N THR A 456 -23.90 -4.31 -47.86
CA THR A 456 -23.11 -4.94 -46.79
C THR A 456 -22.03 -3.98 -46.26
N THR A 457 -21.31 -3.31 -47.16
CA THR A 457 -20.27 -2.32 -46.80
C THR A 457 -20.85 -1.13 -46.05
N PHE A 458 -22.02 -0.63 -46.47
CA PHE A 458 -22.72 0.47 -45.80
C PHE A 458 -23.18 0.06 -44.39
N LEU A 459 -23.80 -1.11 -44.24
CA LEU A 459 -24.28 -1.63 -42.95
C LEU A 459 -23.13 -1.86 -41.95
N LEU A 460 -22.01 -2.42 -42.40
CA LEU A 460 -20.81 -2.60 -41.58
C LEU A 460 -20.16 -1.26 -41.19
N LYS A 461 -20.08 -0.30 -42.12
CA LYS A 461 -19.62 1.07 -41.80
C LYS A 461 -20.52 1.72 -40.75
N HIS A 462 -21.84 1.57 -40.84
CA HIS A 462 -22.77 2.13 -39.87
C HIS A 462 -22.63 1.49 -38.48
N LEU A 463 -22.38 0.18 -38.44
CA LEU A 463 -22.11 -0.52 -37.20
C LEU A 463 -20.84 0.03 -36.52
N ASN A 464 -19.75 0.25 -37.27
CA ASN A 464 -18.42 0.65 -36.77
C ASN A 464 -18.26 2.10 -36.28
N ARG A 465 -19.25 2.98 -36.52
CA ARG A 465 -19.14 4.43 -36.26
C ARG A 465 -19.04 4.84 -34.79
N SER A 466 -19.45 4.01 -33.84
CA SER A 466 -19.45 4.38 -32.41
C SER A 466 -18.07 4.46 -31.75
N SER A 467 -16.99 4.10 -32.45
CA SER A 467 -15.63 4.14 -31.90
C SER A 467 -14.91 5.49 -32.04
N LEU A 468 -15.32 6.36 -32.97
CA LEU A 468 -14.54 7.55 -33.36
C LEU A 468 -15.00 8.85 -32.69
N ALA A 469 -16.21 8.91 -32.14
CA ALA A 469 -16.83 10.14 -31.64
C ALA A 469 -17.06 10.13 -30.11
N GLY A 470 -16.03 9.80 -29.33
CA GLY A 470 -15.80 10.25 -27.93
C GLY A 470 -16.86 10.07 -26.82
N SER A 471 -18.15 9.84 -27.08
CA SER A 471 -19.17 9.80 -26.03
C SER A 471 -20.46 9.11 -26.51
N THR A 472 -20.63 7.87 -26.07
CA THR A 472 -21.85 7.04 -25.89
C THR A 472 -21.65 5.65 -26.49
N THR A 473 -21.33 4.69 -25.62
CA THR A 473 -21.48 3.27 -25.93
C THR A 473 -22.93 3.04 -26.36
N ARG A 474 -23.15 2.56 -27.59
CA ARG A 474 -24.49 2.19 -28.08
C ARG A 474 -25.11 1.17 -27.13
N SER A 475 -26.41 1.33 -26.83
CA SER A 475 -27.12 0.43 -25.92
C SER A 475 -27.22 -0.98 -26.48
N ILE A 476 -27.39 -1.99 -25.61
CA ILE A 476 -27.66 -3.37 -26.06
C ILE A 476 -28.88 -3.44 -26.99
N ASP A 477 -29.93 -2.66 -26.70
CA ASP A 477 -31.15 -2.62 -27.53
C ASP A 477 -30.85 -2.23 -28.97
N PHE A 478 -29.86 -1.36 -29.21
CA PHE A 478 -29.42 -1.04 -30.56
C PHE A 478 -28.87 -2.27 -31.27
N TYR A 479 -27.99 -3.04 -30.62
CA TYR A 479 -27.37 -4.22 -31.22
C TYR A 479 -28.36 -5.35 -31.45
N ILE A 480 -29.29 -5.56 -30.51
CA ILE A 480 -30.39 -6.53 -30.67
C ILE A 480 -31.27 -6.13 -31.85
N LYS A 481 -31.75 -4.88 -31.91
CA LYS A 481 -32.57 -4.39 -33.03
C LYS A 481 -31.82 -4.42 -34.36
N TRP A 482 -30.52 -4.16 -34.35
CA TRP A 482 -29.68 -4.28 -35.56
C TRP A 482 -29.63 -5.74 -36.04
N PHE A 483 -29.39 -6.68 -35.12
CA PHE A 483 -29.40 -8.11 -35.43
C PHE A 483 -30.77 -8.56 -35.97
N GLU A 484 -31.86 -8.17 -35.30
CA GLU A 484 -33.23 -8.50 -35.73
C GLU A 484 -33.56 -7.94 -37.12
N ASN A 485 -33.18 -6.70 -37.42
CA ASN A 485 -33.55 -6.06 -38.68
C ASN A 485 -32.69 -6.49 -39.88
N PHE A 486 -31.43 -6.88 -39.66
CA PHE A 486 -30.47 -7.08 -40.77
C PHE A 486 -29.87 -8.49 -40.85
N ILE A 487 -29.83 -9.26 -39.75
CA ILE A 487 -29.32 -10.64 -39.74
C ILE A 487 -30.48 -11.65 -39.80
N CYS A 488 -31.59 -11.37 -39.11
CA CYS A 488 -32.80 -12.21 -39.16
C CYS A 488 -33.68 -11.96 -40.40
N ASP A 489 -33.30 -11.01 -41.27
CA ASP A 489 -34.06 -10.67 -42.47
C ASP A 489 -34.19 -11.89 -43.41
N SER A 490 -35.39 -12.10 -43.93
CA SER A 490 -35.75 -13.23 -44.79
C SER A 490 -35.18 -13.11 -46.22
N HIS A 491 -34.58 -11.97 -46.56
CA HIS A 491 -34.05 -11.68 -47.89
C HIS A 491 -32.76 -12.43 -48.26
N TYR A 492 -31.99 -12.97 -47.31
CA TYR A 492 -30.84 -13.83 -47.61
C TYR A 492 -31.34 -15.25 -47.89
N THR A 493 -31.52 -15.58 -49.17
CA THR A 493 -31.91 -16.92 -49.64
C THR A 493 -30.71 -17.87 -49.63
N GLN A 494 -30.96 -19.17 -49.81
CA GLN A 494 -29.92 -20.23 -49.74
C GLN A 494 -28.94 -20.23 -50.93
N THR A 495 -28.92 -19.20 -51.76
CA THR A 495 -27.89 -19.09 -52.80
C THR A 495 -26.53 -18.84 -52.15
N LYS A 496 -25.48 -19.49 -52.66
CA LYS A 496 -24.12 -19.39 -52.12
C LYS A 496 -23.61 -17.94 -51.94
N PRO A 497 -23.83 -17.00 -52.89
CA PRO A 497 -23.42 -15.61 -52.72
C PRO A 497 -24.10 -14.91 -51.54
N GLU A 498 -25.40 -15.15 -51.36
CA GLU A 498 -26.18 -14.53 -50.28
C GLU A 498 -25.84 -15.10 -48.90
N TYR A 499 -25.42 -16.37 -48.82
CA TYR A 499 -24.91 -16.97 -47.59
C TYR A 499 -23.52 -16.43 -47.20
N ASP A 500 -22.63 -16.21 -48.17
CA ASP A 500 -21.30 -15.60 -47.92
C ASP A 500 -21.46 -14.15 -47.41
N ASP A 501 -22.42 -13.39 -47.95
CA ASP A 501 -22.72 -12.03 -47.49
C ASP A 501 -23.35 -12.00 -46.09
N PHE A 502 -24.23 -12.96 -45.78
CA PHE A 502 -24.71 -13.17 -44.41
C PHE A 502 -23.54 -13.42 -43.43
N GLN A 503 -22.57 -14.28 -43.81
CA GLN A 503 -21.40 -14.54 -42.98
C GLN A 503 -20.58 -13.28 -42.76
N ARG A 504 -20.31 -12.49 -43.82
CA ARG A 504 -19.59 -11.22 -43.72
C ARG A 504 -20.29 -10.21 -42.80
N LEU A 505 -21.62 -10.09 -42.91
CA LEU A 505 -22.42 -9.20 -42.06
C LEU A 505 -22.40 -9.65 -40.60
N PHE A 506 -22.59 -10.95 -40.35
CA PHE A 506 -22.55 -11.50 -39.00
C PHE A 506 -21.15 -11.40 -38.38
N ASP A 507 -20.10 -11.71 -39.14
CA ASP A 507 -18.72 -11.63 -38.67
C ASP A 507 -18.32 -10.19 -38.37
N GLY A 508 -18.74 -9.23 -39.21
CA GLY A 508 -18.55 -7.81 -38.92
C GLY A 508 -19.37 -7.34 -37.72
N TRP A 509 -20.59 -7.88 -37.53
CA TRP A 509 -21.39 -7.63 -36.32
C TRP A 509 -20.70 -8.12 -35.06
N LEU A 510 -20.26 -9.38 -35.09
CA LEU A 510 -19.55 -10.00 -34.00
C LEU A 510 -18.23 -9.25 -33.73
N GLN A 511 -17.41 -8.99 -34.75
CA GLN A 511 -16.13 -8.28 -34.66
C GLN A 511 -16.29 -6.89 -34.04
N HIS A 512 -17.34 -6.15 -34.41
CA HIS A 512 -17.59 -4.86 -33.79
C HIS A 512 -17.92 -5.01 -32.31
N ILE A 513 -18.75 -5.99 -31.93
CA ILE A 513 -18.99 -6.29 -30.50
C ILE A 513 -17.68 -6.67 -29.80
N LYS A 514 -16.77 -7.41 -30.47
CA LYS A 514 -15.45 -7.74 -29.92
C LYS A 514 -14.61 -6.50 -29.59
N GLN A 515 -14.75 -5.44 -30.38
CA GLN A 515 -13.98 -4.19 -30.23
C GLN A 515 -14.57 -3.22 -29.19
N ASN A 516 -15.76 -3.50 -28.67
CA ASN A 516 -16.47 -2.70 -27.67
C ASN A 516 -16.24 -3.25 -26.24
N PRO A 517 -16.57 -2.51 -25.16
CA PRO A 517 -16.34 -2.96 -23.78
C PRO A 517 -16.96 -4.33 -23.49
N SER A 518 -16.27 -5.15 -22.68
CA SER A 518 -16.64 -6.54 -22.35
C SER A 518 -18.09 -6.68 -21.88
N SER A 519 -18.62 -5.70 -21.15
CA SER A 519 -19.99 -5.67 -20.65
C SER A 519 -21.07 -5.74 -21.75
N LEU A 520 -20.78 -5.26 -22.97
CA LEU A 520 -21.72 -5.33 -24.09
C LEU A 520 -21.90 -6.78 -24.56
N PHE A 521 -20.80 -7.50 -24.71
CA PHE A 521 -20.83 -8.89 -25.14
C PHE A 521 -21.51 -9.77 -24.08
N ASP A 522 -21.21 -9.53 -22.79
CA ASP A 522 -21.87 -10.18 -21.67
C ASP A 522 -23.39 -10.01 -21.73
N SER A 523 -23.85 -8.78 -21.98
CA SER A 523 -25.27 -8.46 -22.10
C SER A 523 -25.90 -9.15 -23.32
N ILE A 524 -25.19 -9.22 -24.45
CA ILE A 524 -25.66 -9.91 -25.66
C ILE A 524 -25.80 -11.42 -25.42
N LEU A 525 -24.85 -12.03 -24.70
CA LEU A 525 -24.93 -13.42 -24.29
C LEU A 525 -26.12 -13.68 -23.36
N GLN A 526 -26.44 -12.76 -22.44
CA GLN A 526 -27.65 -12.84 -21.61
C GLN A 526 -28.93 -12.80 -22.45
N SER A 527 -28.90 -12.09 -23.59
CA SER A 527 -30.01 -12.02 -24.55
C SER A 527 -29.93 -13.08 -25.66
N ILE A 528 -29.05 -14.09 -25.58
CA ILE A 528 -28.84 -15.04 -26.68
C ILE A 528 -30.10 -15.83 -27.03
N ASP A 529 -30.89 -16.24 -26.04
CA ASP A 529 -32.16 -16.93 -26.28
C ASP A 529 -33.15 -16.03 -27.03
N GLN A 530 -33.19 -14.74 -26.70
CA GLN A 530 -34.02 -13.77 -27.40
C GLN A 530 -33.56 -13.65 -28.86
N LEU A 531 -32.26 -13.51 -29.12
CA LEU A 531 -31.72 -13.42 -30.48
C LEU A 531 -32.01 -14.68 -31.30
N LEU A 532 -31.75 -15.86 -30.73
CA LEU A 532 -31.97 -17.13 -31.41
C LEU A 532 -33.47 -17.40 -31.64
N SER A 533 -34.37 -16.89 -30.79
CA SER A 533 -35.82 -17.04 -30.98
C SER A 533 -36.39 -16.26 -32.17
N LYS A 534 -35.65 -15.24 -32.65
CA LYS A 534 -36.04 -14.38 -33.77
C LYS A 534 -35.68 -14.95 -35.13
N LEU A 535 -34.85 -15.99 -35.17
CA LEU A 535 -34.54 -16.71 -36.40
C LEU A 535 -35.77 -17.53 -36.85
N PRO A 536 -36.12 -17.52 -38.15
CA PRO A 536 -37.31 -18.21 -38.66
C PRO A 536 -37.23 -19.73 -38.42
N GLN A 537 -38.26 -20.29 -37.76
CA GLN A 537 -38.30 -21.68 -37.28
C GLN A 537 -38.58 -22.74 -38.38
N SER A 538 -38.69 -22.35 -39.65
CA SER A 538 -39.00 -23.28 -40.75
C SER A 538 -37.84 -24.24 -41.03
N SER A 539 -38.10 -25.53 -40.91
CA SER A 539 -37.15 -26.65 -40.89
C SER A 539 -36.48 -26.95 -42.23
N ILE A 540 -35.14 -26.91 -42.25
CA ILE A 540 -34.18 -28.01 -42.52
C ILE A 540 -32.79 -27.37 -42.35
N SER A 541 -32.04 -27.78 -41.31
CA SER A 541 -30.63 -27.43 -41.04
C SER A 541 -30.26 -25.95 -41.19
N ASP A 542 -30.61 -25.15 -40.19
CA ASP A 542 -30.28 -23.74 -40.09
C ASP A 542 -28.75 -23.53 -39.90
N GLU A 543 -27.99 -23.74 -40.98
CA GLU A 543 -26.55 -23.48 -41.05
C GLU A 543 -26.23 -22.05 -40.61
N ARG A 544 -27.18 -21.12 -40.69
CA ARG A 544 -27.08 -19.78 -40.09
C ARG A 544 -27.08 -19.84 -38.57
N MET A 545 -28.05 -20.49 -37.93
CA MET A 545 -28.06 -20.69 -36.47
C MET A 545 -26.79 -21.42 -36.00
N LYS A 546 -26.38 -22.49 -36.69
CA LYS A 546 -25.14 -23.21 -36.34
C LYS A 546 -23.92 -22.31 -36.45
N TYR A 547 -23.82 -21.52 -37.53
CA TYR A 547 -22.74 -20.57 -37.72
C TYR A 547 -22.74 -19.49 -36.63
N ILE A 548 -23.89 -18.88 -36.34
CA ILE A 548 -24.05 -17.87 -35.28
C ILE A 548 -23.58 -18.43 -33.94
N VAL A 549 -24.12 -19.57 -33.53
CA VAL A 549 -23.80 -20.21 -32.24
C VAL A 549 -22.31 -20.55 -32.16
N ARG A 550 -21.74 -21.19 -33.20
CA ARG A 550 -20.31 -21.55 -33.22
C ARG A 550 -19.40 -20.34 -33.21
N SER A 551 -19.72 -19.31 -33.97
CA SER A 551 -18.90 -18.09 -34.04
C SER A 551 -18.95 -17.30 -32.74
N ILE A 552 -20.11 -17.22 -32.07
CA ILE A 552 -20.24 -16.63 -30.73
C ILE A 552 -19.43 -17.43 -29.72
N LEU A 553 -19.62 -18.76 -29.66
CA LEU A 553 -18.89 -19.62 -28.73
C LEU A 553 -17.38 -19.59 -28.99
N LYS A 554 -16.95 -19.65 -30.25
CA LYS A 554 -15.54 -19.50 -30.62
C LYS A 554 -14.96 -18.20 -30.08
N TYR A 555 -15.69 -17.10 -30.20
CA TYR A 555 -15.24 -15.85 -29.61
C TYR A 555 -15.20 -15.89 -28.08
N CYS A 556 -16.20 -16.49 -27.43
CA CYS A 556 -16.19 -16.70 -25.98
C CYS A 556 -14.88 -17.38 -25.54
N PHE A 557 -14.48 -18.48 -26.18
CA PHE A 557 -13.28 -19.24 -25.80
C PHE A 557 -11.95 -18.62 -26.26
N GLU A 558 -11.93 -17.84 -27.36
CA GLU A 558 -10.73 -17.12 -27.84
C GLU A 558 -10.43 -15.84 -27.04
N SER A 559 -11.46 -15.20 -26.50
CA SER A 559 -11.31 -13.90 -25.86
C SER A 559 -10.59 -14.01 -24.51
N ARG A 560 -9.41 -13.38 -24.41
CA ARG A 560 -8.69 -13.21 -23.14
C ARG A 560 -9.37 -12.20 -22.20
N THR A 561 -10.35 -11.42 -22.69
CA THR A 561 -10.98 -10.32 -21.93
C THR A 561 -12.15 -10.77 -21.06
N MET A 562 -12.76 -11.92 -21.36
CA MET A 562 -13.86 -12.46 -20.58
C MET A 562 -13.28 -13.46 -19.57
N GLU A 563 -13.38 -13.15 -18.28
CA GLU A 563 -13.06 -14.15 -17.25
C GLU A 563 -13.99 -15.35 -17.45
N ARG A 564 -13.42 -16.55 -17.55
CA ARG A 564 -14.18 -17.79 -17.78
C ARG A 564 -15.33 -17.99 -16.78
N TYR A 565 -15.16 -17.46 -15.58
CA TYR A 565 -16.18 -17.36 -14.54
C TYR A 565 -17.44 -16.61 -15.00
N THR A 566 -17.27 -15.43 -15.60
CA THR A 566 -18.37 -14.60 -16.10
C THR A 566 -19.13 -15.32 -17.20
N MET A 567 -18.43 -16.02 -18.08
CA MET A 567 -19.03 -16.80 -19.16
C MET A 567 -19.92 -17.94 -18.62
N ASN A 568 -19.40 -18.74 -17.68
CA ASN A 568 -20.16 -19.81 -17.08
C ASN A 568 -21.45 -19.29 -16.45
N ILE A 569 -21.37 -18.20 -15.67
CA ILE A 569 -22.53 -17.62 -14.99
C ILE A 569 -23.59 -17.13 -15.97
N ILE A 570 -23.19 -16.47 -17.05
CA ILE A 570 -24.13 -15.99 -18.06
C ILE A 570 -24.81 -17.17 -18.76
N CYS A 571 -24.05 -18.23 -19.09
CA CYS A 571 -24.60 -19.40 -19.75
C CYS A 571 -25.57 -20.23 -18.87
N ILE A 572 -25.59 -20.04 -17.55
CA ILE A 572 -26.57 -20.71 -16.65
C ILE A 572 -28.01 -20.39 -17.03
N ASP A 573 -28.27 -19.15 -17.46
CA ASP A 573 -29.64 -18.69 -17.73
C ASP A 573 -30.10 -18.98 -19.18
N VAL A 574 -29.20 -19.54 -20.01
CA VAL A 574 -29.49 -19.89 -21.40
C VAL A 574 -30.31 -21.18 -21.47
N LYS A 575 -31.42 -21.13 -22.22
CA LYS A 575 -32.38 -22.24 -22.40
C LYS A 575 -32.22 -22.97 -23.71
N ASN A 576 -31.55 -22.39 -24.71
CA ASN A 576 -31.34 -23.03 -26.00
C ASN A 576 -30.44 -24.28 -25.90
N ASN A 577 -31.03 -25.47 -26.08
CA ASN A 577 -30.32 -26.74 -25.96
C ASN A 577 -29.16 -26.92 -26.98
N TYR A 578 -29.29 -26.37 -28.19
CA TYR A 578 -28.22 -26.47 -29.19
C TYR A 578 -27.00 -25.65 -28.75
N PHE A 579 -27.22 -24.42 -28.28
CA PHE A 579 -26.17 -23.57 -27.72
C PHE A 579 -25.47 -24.26 -26.53
N LEU A 580 -26.23 -24.79 -25.58
CA LEU A 580 -25.66 -25.48 -24.41
C LEU A 580 -24.85 -26.73 -24.79
N ASN A 581 -25.27 -27.48 -25.81
CA ASN A 581 -24.55 -28.66 -26.27
C ASN A 581 -23.22 -28.30 -26.96
N GLU A 582 -23.23 -27.30 -27.86
CA GLU A 582 -21.99 -26.80 -28.48
C GLU A 582 -21.07 -26.15 -27.43
N TYR A 583 -21.63 -25.43 -26.44
CA TYR A 583 -20.86 -24.87 -25.32
C TYR A 583 -20.12 -25.96 -24.55
N LYS A 584 -20.80 -27.06 -24.17
CA LYS A 584 -20.17 -28.20 -23.49
C LYS A 584 -19.07 -28.85 -24.32
N ALA A 585 -19.29 -28.99 -25.63
CA ALA A 585 -18.31 -29.58 -26.54
C ALA A 585 -17.03 -28.71 -26.65
N MET A 586 -17.19 -27.40 -26.81
CA MET A 586 -16.05 -26.46 -26.83
C MET A 586 -15.37 -26.36 -25.47
N TYR A 587 -16.12 -26.29 -24.37
CA TYR A 587 -15.55 -26.28 -23.02
C TYR A 587 -14.70 -27.52 -22.75
N THR A 588 -15.14 -28.68 -23.22
CA THR A 588 -14.36 -29.92 -23.11
C THR A 588 -13.04 -29.81 -23.87
N THR A 589 -13.07 -29.32 -25.10
CA THR A 589 -11.91 -29.25 -26.01
C THR A 589 -10.91 -28.16 -25.61
N ASP A 590 -11.39 -26.98 -25.22
CA ASP A 590 -10.55 -25.78 -25.02
C ASP A 590 -10.19 -25.53 -23.54
N VAL A 591 -10.92 -26.13 -22.60
CA VAL A 591 -10.71 -25.93 -21.15
C VAL A 591 -10.34 -27.23 -20.45
N ILE A 592 -11.11 -28.30 -20.62
CA ILE A 592 -10.89 -29.57 -19.89
C ILE A 592 -9.65 -30.29 -20.41
N GLU A 593 -9.56 -30.57 -21.71
CA GLU A 593 -8.45 -31.33 -22.29
C GLU A 593 -7.07 -30.66 -22.06
N PRO A 594 -6.89 -29.33 -22.24
CA PRO A 594 -5.61 -28.68 -21.98
C PRO A 594 -5.20 -28.65 -20.50
N ASN A 595 -6.16 -28.81 -19.59
CA ASN A 595 -5.93 -28.78 -18.14
C ASN A 595 -6.10 -30.15 -17.47
N ARG A 596 -6.16 -31.23 -18.25
CA ARG A 596 -6.45 -32.59 -17.77
C ARG A 596 -5.60 -33.00 -16.57
N ASP A 597 -4.30 -32.73 -16.62
CA ASP A 597 -3.35 -33.08 -15.56
C ASP A 597 -3.48 -32.20 -14.30
N LYS A 598 -4.07 -31.01 -14.45
CA LYS A 598 -4.28 -30.04 -13.37
C LYS A 598 -5.62 -30.21 -12.67
N LEU A 599 -6.57 -30.96 -13.24
CA LEU A 599 -7.93 -31.11 -12.69
C LEU A 599 -7.97 -31.63 -11.24
N LYS A 600 -6.90 -32.28 -10.80
CA LYS A 600 -6.71 -32.76 -9.42
C LYS A 600 -6.23 -31.69 -8.42
N ARG A 601 -5.78 -30.52 -8.87
CA ARG A 601 -5.23 -29.45 -8.03
C ARG A 601 -6.32 -28.45 -7.68
N MET A 602 -6.80 -28.37 -6.44
CA MET A 602 -7.87 -27.43 -6.07
C MET A 602 -7.34 -25.98 -5.87
N SER A 603 -6.69 -25.45 -6.89
CA SER A 603 -6.15 -24.08 -6.96
C SER A 603 -6.99 -23.20 -7.87
N SER A 604 -6.81 -21.88 -7.78
CA SER A 604 -7.57 -20.89 -8.57
C SER A 604 -7.39 -21.03 -10.08
N ASP A 605 -6.29 -21.62 -10.55
CA ASP A 605 -6.02 -21.88 -11.96
C ASP A 605 -6.66 -23.18 -12.50
N ASN A 606 -7.31 -23.98 -11.66
CA ASN A 606 -7.99 -25.21 -12.08
C ASN A 606 -9.45 -24.94 -12.48
N PRO A 607 -9.87 -25.33 -13.70
CA PRO A 607 -11.26 -25.13 -14.15
C PRO A 607 -12.30 -25.87 -13.29
N LEU A 608 -11.99 -27.06 -12.78
CA LEU A 608 -12.89 -27.79 -11.87
C LEU A 608 -13.07 -27.03 -10.54
N TYR A 609 -12.01 -26.42 -10.01
CA TYR A 609 -12.12 -25.63 -8.79
C TYR A 609 -13.02 -24.40 -9.01
N GLY A 610 -12.82 -23.68 -10.13
CA GLY A 610 -13.68 -22.56 -10.54
C GLY A 610 -15.16 -22.94 -10.62
N LEU A 611 -15.48 -24.02 -11.35
CA LEU A 611 -16.84 -24.54 -11.47
C LEU A 611 -17.46 -24.91 -10.11
N VAL A 612 -16.69 -25.49 -9.18
CA VAL A 612 -17.17 -25.82 -7.84
C VAL A 612 -17.49 -24.56 -7.02
N GLN A 613 -16.68 -23.50 -7.13
CA GLN A 613 -16.98 -22.23 -6.45
C GLN A 613 -18.20 -21.55 -7.06
N GLU A 614 -18.32 -21.53 -8.37
CA GLU A 614 -19.49 -21.02 -9.10
C GLU A 614 -20.78 -21.74 -8.68
N TYR A 615 -20.74 -23.07 -8.59
CA TYR A 615 -21.89 -23.86 -8.17
C TYR A 615 -22.35 -23.53 -6.75
N LYS A 616 -21.43 -23.16 -5.84
CA LYS A 616 -21.80 -22.71 -4.47
C LYS A 616 -22.56 -21.38 -4.50
N ILE A 617 -22.27 -20.51 -5.46
CA ILE A 617 -22.89 -19.20 -5.60
C ILE A 617 -24.27 -19.34 -6.28
N LYS A 618 -24.32 -20.06 -7.41
CA LYS A 618 -25.55 -20.26 -8.20
C LYS A 618 -25.61 -21.69 -8.73
N PRO A 619 -26.20 -22.65 -7.99
CA PRO A 619 -26.36 -24.03 -8.44
C PRO A 619 -27.16 -24.09 -9.75
N SER A 620 -26.66 -24.85 -10.74
CA SER A 620 -27.35 -25.05 -12.01
C SER A 620 -27.05 -26.41 -12.63
N ASP A 621 -27.97 -26.87 -13.49
CA ASP A 621 -27.79 -28.13 -14.22
C ASP A 621 -26.62 -28.07 -15.21
N LEU A 622 -26.37 -26.91 -15.83
CA LEU A 622 -25.22 -26.72 -16.71
C LEU A 622 -23.90 -26.89 -15.95
N LEU A 623 -23.74 -26.20 -14.81
CA LEU A 623 -22.53 -26.32 -14.00
C LEU A 623 -22.34 -27.76 -13.51
N LYS A 624 -23.41 -28.44 -13.12
CA LYS A 624 -23.35 -29.85 -12.73
C LYS A 624 -22.85 -30.74 -13.88
N GLN A 625 -23.36 -30.54 -15.10
CA GLN A 625 -22.91 -31.27 -16.29
C GLN A 625 -21.43 -30.98 -16.63
N LEU A 626 -20.98 -29.73 -16.52
CA LEU A 626 -19.57 -29.37 -16.76
C LEU A 626 -18.63 -29.97 -15.71
N ILE A 627 -19.04 -29.97 -14.43
CA ILE A 627 -18.32 -30.65 -13.34
C ILE A 627 -18.23 -32.15 -13.66
N GLU A 628 -19.33 -32.78 -14.07
CA GLU A 628 -19.36 -34.19 -14.42
C GLU A 628 -18.40 -34.51 -15.58
N LEU A 629 -18.41 -33.70 -16.64
CA LEU A 629 -17.45 -33.79 -17.75
C LEU A 629 -16.00 -33.70 -17.27
N CYS A 630 -15.67 -32.75 -16.38
CA CYS A 630 -14.34 -32.65 -15.78
C CYS A 630 -13.98 -33.94 -15.02
N THR A 631 -14.90 -34.44 -14.20
CA THR A 631 -14.64 -35.61 -13.34
C THR A 631 -14.46 -36.91 -14.12
N THR A 632 -15.10 -37.05 -15.29
CA THR A 632 -14.93 -38.24 -16.16
C THR A 632 -13.49 -38.40 -16.68
N LYS A 633 -12.69 -37.33 -16.68
CA LYS A 633 -11.29 -37.33 -17.13
C LYS A 633 -10.29 -37.61 -16.01
N ILE A 634 -10.74 -37.71 -14.76
CA ILE A 634 -9.90 -37.86 -13.58
C ILE A 634 -9.89 -39.32 -13.14
N THR A 635 -8.70 -39.92 -13.07
CA THR A 635 -8.48 -41.23 -12.46
C THR A 635 -7.93 -41.06 -11.05
N ILE A 636 -8.49 -41.76 -10.07
CA ILE A 636 -8.01 -41.76 -8.69
C ILE A 636 -7.68 -43.19 -8.32
N ASP A 637 -6.46 -43.43 -7.85
CA ASP A 637 -6.06 -44.69 -7.25
C ASP A 637 -6.02 -44.58 -5.72
N ARG A 638 -5.85 -45.73 -5.06
CA ARG A 638 -5.80 -45.85 -3.60
C ARG A 638 -4.70 -44.98 -2.97
N ASN A 639 -3.51 -44.93 -3.58
CA ASN A 639 -2.36 -44.20 -3.05
C ASN A 639 -2.56 -42.68 -3.14
N TYR A 640 -3.18 -42.20 -4.23
CA TYR A 640 -3.53 -40.80 -4.37
C TYR A 640 -4.58 -40.41 -3.35
N ALA A 641 -5.65 -41.20 -3.21
CA ALA A 641 -6.74 -40.91 -2.27
C ALA A 641 -6.21 -40.74 -0.84
N ILE A 642 -5.34 -41.65 -0.38
CA ILE A 642 -4.81 -41.57 0.98
C ILE A 642 -3.83 -40.43 1.17
N ASN A 643 -2.89 -40.22 0.22
CA ASN A 643 -1.92 -39.14 0.34
C ASN A 643 -2.58 -37.76 0.31
N ASP A 644 -3.67 -37.59 -0.44
CA ASP A 644 -4.38 -36.31 -0.51
C ASP A 644 -5.14 -36.01 0.79
N VAL A 645 -5.80 -37.02 1.39
CA VAL A 645 -6.43 -36.90 2.72
C VAL A 645 -5.37 -36.65 3.80
N LEU A 646 -4.21 -37.28 3.68
CA LEU A 646 -3.08 -37.14 4.60
C LEU A 646 -2.32 -35.80 4.50
N LYS A 647 -2.73 -34.87 3.62
CA LYS A 647 -2.26 -33.47 3.67
C LYS A 647 -2.95 -32.68 4.79
N GLY A 648 -4.13 -33.09 5.22
CA GLY A 648 -4.94 -32.38 6.22
C GLY A 648 -5.49 -31.02 5.77
N ASP A 649 -5.34 -30.68 4.49
CA ASP A 649 -5.80 -29.41 3.93
C ASP A 649 -7.31 -29.43 3.66
N ARG A 650 -8.00 -28.34 4.04
CA ARG A 650 -9.41 -28.10 3.74
C ARG A 650 -9.66 -28.02 2.23
N GLN A 651 -8.66 -27.58 1.47
CA GLN A 651 -8.72 -27.48 0.01
C GLN A 651 -8.15 -28.73 -0.69
N SER A 652 -7.95 -29.85 0.01
CA SER A 652 -7.60 -31.09 -0.68
C SER A 652 -8.69 -31.52 -1.68
N PHE A 653 -8.26 -32.17 -2.75
CA PHE A 653 -9.14 -32.60 -3.84
C PHE A 653 -10.21 -33.58 -3.33
N ILE A 654 -9.78 -34.55 -2.53
CA ILE A 654 -10.66 -35.56 -1.93
C ILE A 654 -11.65 -34.93 -0.94
N SER A 655 -11.19 -34.03 -0.06
CA SER A 655 -12.09 -33.32 0.87
C SER A 655 -13.13 -32.49 0.12
N THR A 656 -12.73 -31.86 -0.99
CA THR A 656 -13.65 -31.06 -1.81
C THR A 656 -14.71 -31.94 -2.48
N ILE A 657 -14.32 -33.10 -3.03
CA ILE A 657 -15.27 -34.06 -3.62
C ILE A 657 -16.31 -34.52 -2.60
N LEU A 658 -15.87 -34.86 -1.38
CA LEU A 658 -16.78 -35.39 -0.36
C LEU A 658 -17.72 -34.33 0.23
N SER A 659 -17.24 -33.09 0.36
CA SER A 659 -17.99 -32.02 1.04
C SER A 659 -18.85 -31.17 0.12
N ALA A 660 -18.49 -31.00 -1.16
CA ALA A 660 -19.22 -30.11 -2.05
C ALA A 660 -20.46 -30.81 -2.66
N PRO A 661 -21.67 -30.19 -2.57
CA PRO A 661 -22.92 -30.81 -3.03
C PRO A 661 -22.96 -31.19 -4.51
N CYS A 662 -22.21 -30.48 -5.36
CA CYS A 662 -22.17 -30.71 -6.80
C CYS A 662 -21.63 -32.09 -7.20
N PHE A 663 -20.80 -32.72 -6.36
CA PHE A 663 -20.27 -34.06 -6.63
C PHE A 663 -21.20 -35.18 -6.16
N LYS A 664 -22.24 -34.88 -5.38
CA LYS A 664 -23.13 -35.92 -4.83
C LYS A 664 -23.83 -36.67 -5.97
N GLY A 665 -23.60 -37.98 -6.03
CA GLY A 665 -24.16 -38.86 -7.07
C GLY A 665 -23.31 -38.99 -8.35
N THR A 666 -22.18 -38.28 -8.45
CA THR A 666 -21.23 -38.46 -9.56
C THR A 666 -20.40 -39.74 -9.39
N GLN A 667 -19.87 -40.29 -10.49
CA GLN A 667 -19.04 -41.50 -10.46
C GLN A 667 -17.74 -41.31 -9.65
N ILE A 668 -17.12 -40.12 -9.71
CA ILE A 668 -15.89 -39.84 -8.95
C ILE A 668 -16.14 -39.84 -7.44
N HIS A 669 -17.29 -39.33 -7.00
CA HIS A 669 -17.69 -39.31 -5.59
C HIS A 669 -17.86 -40.73 -5.05
N GLN A 670 -18.52 -41.61 -5.82
CA GLN A 670 -18.65 -43.02 -5.50
C GLN A 670 -17.29 -43.73 -5.45
N THR A 671 -16.41 -43.45 -6.42
CA THR A 671 -15.06 -44.02 -6.49
C THR A 671 -14.21 -43.63 -5.27
N VAL A 672 -14.25 -42.35 -4.88
CA VAL A 672 -13.54 -41.85 -3.69
C VAL A 672 -14.06 -42.52 -2.41
N ILE A 673 -15.38 -42.61 -2.24
CA ILE A 673 -15.97 -43.29 -1.08
C ILE A 673 -15.51 -44.75 -1.03
N TYR A 674 -15.58 -45.47 -2.14
CA TYR A 674 -15.15 -46.87 -2.22
C TYR A 674 -13.68 -47.04 -1.82
N LEU A 675 -12.77 -46.24 -2.38
CA LEU A 675 -11.34 -46.31 -2.07
C LEU A 675 -11.05 -45.98 -0.60
N LEU A 676 -11.71 -44.96 -0.04
CA LEU A 676 -11.54 -44.59 1.37
C LEU A 676 -12.13 -45.63 2.32
N LEU A 677 -13.25 -46.26 1.96
CA LEU A 677 -13.79 -47.39 2.72
C LEU A 677 -12.81 -48.57 2.72
N GLU A 678 -12.23 -48.92 1.58
CA GLU A 678 -11.21 -49.98 1.48
C GLU A 678 -9.99 -49.68 2.37
N ILE A 679 -9.54 -48.41 2.40
CA ILE A 679 -8.46 -47.96 3.28
C ILE A 679 -8.89 -48.07 4.75
N LEU A 680 -10.08 -47.60 5.12
CA LEU A 680 -10.59 -47.66 6.49
C LEU A 680 -10.71 -49.10 6.99
N THR A 681 -11.22 -50.01 6.15
CA THR A 681 -11.30 -51.45 6.46
C THR A 681 -9.91 -52.06 6.64
N SER A 682 -8.95 -51.72 5.76
CA SER A 682 -7.56 -52.17 5.89
C SER A 682 -6.91 -51.64 7.16
N TRP A 683 -7.10 -50.38 7.52
CA TRP A 683 -6.57 -49.81 8.76
C TRP A 683 -7.24 -50.39 10.01
N SER A 684 -8.54 -50.64 9.97
CA SER A 684 -9.26 -51.27 11.09
C SER A 684 -8.75 -52.68 11.38
N ARG A 685 -8.47 -53.46 10.32
CA ARG A 685 -7.94 -54.83 10.42
C ARG A 685 -6.45 -54.86 10.78
N ASP A 686 -5.62 -54.18 10.00
CA ASP A 686 -4.15 -54.35 10.01
C ASP A 686 -3.41 -53.23 10.76
N GLY A 687 -4.11 -52.16 11.16
CA GLY A 687 -3.53 -50.93 11.66
C GLY A 687 -3.04 -50.00 10.54
N MET A 688 -2.69 -48.78 10.93
CA MET A 688 -2.07 -47.80 10.02
C MET A 688 -0.59 -48.15 9.78
N LYS A 689 -0.03 -47.68 8.66
CA LYS A 689 1.42 -47.66 8.45
C LYS A 689 2.06 -46.57 9.31
N TYR A 690 3.34 -46.74 9.64
CA TYR A 690 4.07 -45.77 10.47
C TYR A 690 4.08 -44.36 9.87
N ASP A 691 4.38 -44.22 8.58
CA ASP A 691 4.42 -42.91 7.91
C ASP A 691 3.06 -42.18 7.95
N ASP A 692 1.97 -42.92 7.71
CA ASP A 692 0.61 -42.38 7.75
C ASP A 692 0.26 -41.92 9.18
N LEU A 693 0.58 -42.74 10.18
CA LEU A 693 0.35 -42.42 11.59
C LEU A 693 1.13 -41.17 12.02
N GLN A 694 2.41 -41.08 11.67
CA GLN A 694 3.26 -39.94 12.01
C GLN A 694 2.78 -38.64 11.38
N ARG A 695 2.31 -38.68 10.13
CA ARG A 695 1.72 -37.50 9.46
C ARG A 695 0.51 -36.98 10.25
N VAL A 696 -0.40 -37.86 10.66
CA VAL A 696 -1.60 -37.46 11.40
C VAL A 696 -1.27 -36.96 12.81
N LEU A 697 -0.32 -37.58 13.51
CA LEU A 697 0.10 -37.15 14.84
C LEU A 697 0.69 -35.73 14.85
N ARG A 698 1.33 -35.31 13.75
CA ARG A 698 1.92 -33.97 13.57
C ARG A 698 0.92 -32.88 13.17
N TYR A 699 -0.35 -33.23 12.93
CA TYR A 699 -1.35 -32.26 12.53
C TYR A 699 -1.62 -31.21 13.60
N ASN A 700 -1.84 -29.98 13.14
CA ASN A 700 -2.45 -28.93 13.96
C ASN A 700 -3.97 -29.17 14.13
N ASN A 701 -4.62 -28.37 14.99
CA ASN A 701 -6.05 -28.55 15.30
C ASN A 701 -6.96 -28.45 14.07
N ASN A 702 -6.65 -27.57 13.11
CA ASN A 702 -7.43 -27.42 11.88
C ASN A 702 -7.30 -28.64 10.97
N GLN A 703 -6.08 -29.15 10.80
CA GLN A 703 -5.81 -30.36 10.02
C GLN A 703 -6.48 -31.59 10.62
N LYS A 704 -6.42 -31.74 11.97
CA LYS A 704 -7.17 -32.78 12.68
C LYS A 704 -8.67 -32.67 12.40
N MET A 705 -9.27 -31.49 12.60
CA MET A 705 -10.70 -31.30 12.33
C MET A 705 -11.09 -31.70 10.88
N ASN A 706 -10.32 -31.28 9.87
CA ASN A 706 -10.61 -31.61 8.47
C ASN A 706 -10.47 -33.11 8.20
N PHE A 707 -9.40 -33.73 8.70
CA PHE A 707 -9.18 -35.17 8.60
C PHE A 707 -10.34 -35.94 9.24
N GLY A 708 -10.75 -35.55 10.45
CA GLY A 708 -11.92 -36.11 11.14
C GLY A 708 -13.19 -36.03 10.30
N LYS A 709 -13.50 -34.85 9.73
CA LYS A 709 -14.68 -34.66 8.87
C LYS A 709 -14.72 -35.57 7.65
N VAL A 710 -13.57 -35.81 7.01
CA VAL A 710 -13.48 -36.75 5.88
C VAL A 710 -13.88 -38.16 6.32
N TRP A 711 -13.33 -38.64 7.43
CA TRP A 711 -13.62 -39.99 7.91
C TRP A 711 -15.02 -40.13 8.53
N ASP A 712 -15.53 -39.09 9.18
CA ASP A 712 -16.91 -39.03 9.67
C ASP A 712 -17.90 -39.14 8.51
N TYR A 713 -17.61 -38.47 7.39
CA TYR A 713 -18.41 -38.57 6.17
C TYR A 713 -18.33 -39.97 5.56
N VAL A 714 -17.13 -40.53 5.40
CA VAL A 714 -16.94 -41.90 4.87
C VAL A 714 -17.63 -42.94 5.76
N ASN A 715 -17.60 -42.77 7.09
CA ASN A 715 -18.28 -43.63 8.06
C ASN A 715 -19.82 -43.66 7.89
N THR A 716 -20.42 -42.67 7.25
CA THR A 716 -21.86 -42.72 6.93
C THR A 716 -22.20 -43.79 5.89
N TYR A 717 -21.21 -44.25 5.12
CA TYR A 717 -21.33 -45.28 4.09
C TYR A 717 -20.72 -46.63 4.50
N ALA A 718 -20.06 -46.71 5.66
CA ALA A 718 -19.48 -47.94 6.18
C ALA A 718 -20.55 -48.83 6.83
N THR A 719 -20.43 -50.15 6.68
CA THR A 719 -21.29 -51.12 7.38
C THR A 719 -20.99 -51.16 8.88
N GLU A 720 -19.73 -50.97 9.26
CA GLU A 720 -19.26 -50.87 10.64
C GLU A 720 -18.64 -49.51 10.90
N LYS A 721 -19.21 -48.75 11.83
CA LYS A 721 -18.71 -47.41 12.16
C LYS A 721 -17.40 -47.52 12.94
N THR A 722 -16.32 -47.03 12.35
CA THR A 722 -14.99 -47.04 12.98
C THR A 722 -14.63 -45.63 13.40
N ASN A 723 -14.41 -45.38 14.70
CA ASN A 723 -13.91 -44.10 15.15
C ASN A 723 -12.41 -43.97 14.79
N ILE A 724 -12.10 -43.10 13.83
CA ILE A 724 -10.73 -42.96 13.31
C ILE A 724 -9.73 -42.56 14.38
N TYR A 725 -10.13 -41.74 15.36
CA TYR A 725 -9.22 -41.31 16.43
C TYR A 725 -8.94 -42.41 17.44
N GLN A 726 -9.94 -43.26 17.75
CA GLN A 726 -9.71 -44.46 18.55
C GLN A 726 -8.80 -45.46 17.81
N LEU A 727 -8.92 -45.56 16.49
CA LEU A 727 -8.02 -46.38 15.68
C LEU A 727 -6.58 -45.84 15.71
N ILE A 728 -6.39 -44.52 15.56
CA ILE A 728 -5.09 -43.85 15.68
C ILE A 728 -4.49 -44.07 17.06
N GLU A 729 -5.27 -43.88 18.12
CA GLU A 729 -4.83 -44.04 19.50
C GLU A 729 -4.39 -45.49 19.78
N SER A 730 -5.23 -46.47 19.44
CA SER A 730 -4.89 -47.89 19.62
C SER A 730 -3.65 -48.31 18.80
N THR A 731 -3.49 -47.78 17.57
CA THR A 731 -2.31 -48.04 16.74
C THR A 731 -1.06 -47.37 17.30
N THR A 732 -1.19 -46.19 17.89
CA THR A 732 -0.09 -45.47 18.56
C THR A 732 0.39 -46.23 19.79
N ILE A 733 -0.54 -46.74 20.59
CA ILE A 733 -0.23 -47.56 21.78
C ILE A 733 0.51 -48.85 21.36
N ASP A 734 0.05 -49.54 20.31
CA ASP A 734 0.72 -50.75 19.79
C ASP A 734 2.14 -50.45 19.30
N MET A 735 2.33 -49.37 18.51
CA MET A 735 3.65 -48.94 18.03
C MET A 735 4.61 -48.64 19.17
N ASN A 736 4.16 -47.83 20.15
CA ASN A 736 4.98 -47.46 21.30
C ASN A 736 5.35 -48.68 22.15
N THR A 737 4.43 -49.64 22.28
CA THR A 737 4.69 -50.89 23.00
C THR A 737 5.77 -51.71 22.30
N LYS A 738 5.68 -51.88 20.97
CA LYS A 738 6.68 -52.60 20.18
C LYS A 738 8.05 -51.93 20.21
N MET A 739 8.11 -50.60 20.04
CA MET A 739 9.37 -49.83 20.16
C MET A 739 9.98 -49.91 21.55
N LYS A 740 9.15 -49.88 22.61
CA LYS A 740 9.62 -50.06 23.98
C LYS A 740 10.26 -51.44 24.17
N ILE A 741 9.64 -52.50 23.65
CA ILE A 741 10.19 -53.86 23.73
C ILE A 741 11.54 -53.93 23.01
N ILE A 742 11.64 -53.40 21.79
CA ILE A 742 12.88 -53.34 21.00
C ILE A 742 14.00 -52.66 21.80
N ASN A 743 13.74 -51.46 22.32
CA ASN A 743 14.75 -50.68 23.05
C ASN A 743 15.18 -51.35 24.36
N VAL A 744 14.25 -51.99 25.07
CA VAL A 744 14.55 -52.71 26.32
C VAL A 744 15.45 -53.91 26.04
N ILE A 745 15.17 -54.68 24.98
CA ILE A 745 16.00 -55.84 24.61
C ILE A 745 17.37 -55.38 24.10
N ASP A 746 17.42 -54.39 23.21
CA ASP A 746 18.68 -53.82 22.68
C ASP A 746 19.62 -53.35 23.82
N THR A 747 19.07 -52.64 24.80
CA THR A 747 19.82 -52.21 25.98
C THR A 747 20.39 -53.41 26.78
N CYS A 748 19.60 -54.48 26.92
CA CYS A 748 20.02 -55.68 27.64
C CYS A 748 21.15 -56.42 26.92
N LEU A 749 21.02 -56.58 25.59
CA LEU A 749 22.03 -57.22 24.75
C LEU A 749 23.36 -56.46 24.81
N LYS A 750 23.32 -55.14 24.65
CA LYS A 750 24.52 -54.27 24.72
C LYS A 750 25.19 -54.25 26.08
N GLN A 751 24.44 -54.48 27.16
CA GLN A 751 24.98 -54.46 28.51
C GLN A 751 25.62 -55.79 28.91
N TYR A 752 24.97 -56.91 28.57
CA TYR A 752 25.34 -58.22 29.11
C TYR A 752 25.86 -59.19 28.05
N CYS A 753 25.44 -59.07 26.80
CA CYS A 753 25.70 -60.11 25.78
C CYS A 753 26.79 -59.75 24.78
N VAL A 754 27.55 -58.66 24.97
CA VAL A 754 28.54 -58.12 24.00
C VAL A 754 29.50 -59.17 23.42
N ASN A 755 29.86 -60.18 24.22
CA ASN A 755 30.79 -61.23 23.82
C ASN A 755 30.11 -62.58 23.52
N SER A 756 28.80 -62.60 23.27
CA SER A 756 28.04 -63.82 22.96
C SER A 756 28.12 -64.12 21.47
N ASN A 757 28.20 -65.41 21.11
CA ASN A 757 28.46 -65.84 19.73
C ASN A 757 27.33 -65.54 18.73
N ASP A 758 26.11 -65.28 19.21
CA ASP A 758 24.89 -65.11 18.41
C ASP A 758 24.26 -63.72 18.55
N ILE A 759 24.98 -62.75 19.13
CA ILE A 759 24.48 -61.37 19.30
C ILE A 759 24.02 -60.74 17.98
N ASP A 760 24.79 -60.93 16.90
CA ASP A 760 24.48 -60.41 15.57
C ASP A 760 23.12 -60.91 15.04
N THR A 761 22.73 -62.14 15.42
CA THR A 761 21.43 -62.72 15.01
C THR A 761 20.27 -61.96 15.64
N TYR A 762 20.41 -61.57 16.91
CA TYR A 762 19.39 -60.82 17.63
C TYR A 762 19.38 -59.33 17.26
N GLU A 763 20.54 -58.72 17.00
CA GLU A 763 20.62 -57.36 16.47
C GLU A 763 20.00 -57.27 15.07
N SER A 764 20.24 -58.27 14.21
CA SER A 764 19.56 -58.37 12.91
C SER A 764 18.05 -58.51 13.08
N ALA A 765 17.58 -59.37 13.99
CA ALA A 765 16.15 -59.53 14.23
C ALA A 765 15.48 -58.24 14.75
N LEU A 766 16.16 -57.47 15.62
CA LEU A 766 15.66 -56.16 16.08
C LEU A 766 15.61 -55.13 14.94
N ASN A 767 16.62 -55.10 14.07
CA ASN A 767 16.66 -54.25 12.89
C ASN A 767 15.58 -54.64 11.86
N ASP A 768 15.33 -55.94 11.68
CA ASP A 768 14.28 -56.44 10.79
C ASP A 768 12.90 -56.03 11.28
N VAL A 769 12.61 -56.18 12.58
CA VAL A 769 11.33 -55.71 13.16
C VAL A 769 11.18 -54.20 13.01
N THR A 770 12.25 -53.43 13.24
CA THR A 770 12.25 -51.96 13.06
C THR A 770 11.98 -51.59 11.60
N THR A 771 12.60 -52.30 10.66
CA THR A 771 12.39 -52.09 9.22
C THR A 771 10.97 -52.46 8.81
N GLN A 772 10.44 -53.57 9.33
CA GLN A 772 9.05 -53.99 9.10
C GLN A 772 8.04 -52.98 9.66
N LEU A 773 8.28 -52.42 10.84
CA LEU A 773 7.43 -51.36 11.41
C LEU A 773 7.38 -50.10 10.53
N ASN A 774 8.46 -49.79 9.83
CA ASN A 774 8.50 -48.64 8.91
C ASN A 774 7.77 -48.90 7.59
N VAL A 775 7.74 -50.16 7.10
CA VAL A 775 7.21 -50.49 5.76
C VAL A 775 5.78 -51.05 5.80
N GLN A 776 5.45 -51.85 6.81
CA GLN A 776 4.19 -52.57 6.94
C GLN A 776 3.22 -51.85 7.89
N SER A 777 1.96 -52.31 7.93
CA SER A 777 0.99 -51.82 8.90
C SER A 777 1.37 -52.31 10.32
N ILE A 778 1.27 -51.42 11.30
CA ILE A 778 1.85 -51.64 12.63
C ILE A 778 1.35 -52.94 13.29
N ARG A 779 0.04 -53.25 13.24
CA ARG A 779 -0.49 -54.47 13.90
C ARG A 779 -0.06 -55.76 13.21
N SER A 780 0.24 -55.70 11.91
CA SER A 780 0.70 -56.87 11.14
C SER A 780 2.12 -57.31 11.52
N VAL A 781 2.93 -56.39 12.06
CA VAL A 781 4.29 -56.70 12.52
C VAL A 781 4.23 -57.44 13.85
N LYS A 782 4.78 -58.67 13.87
CA LYS A 782 4.93 -59.49 15.07
C LYS A 782 6.36 -59.43 15.58
N ILE A 783 6.53 -59.33 16.89
CA ILE A 783 7.85 -59.49 17.51
C ILE A 783 8.17 -60.99 17.53
N PRO A 784 9.30 -61.42 16.94
CA PRO A 784 9.74 -62.81 16.98
C PRO A 784 9.76 -63.39 18.40
N ASP A 785 9.34 -64.64 18.56
CA ASP A 785 9.27 -65.31 19.88
C ASP A 785 10.63 -65.35 20.59
N GLY A 786 11.73 -65.46 19.84
CA GLY A 786 13.09 -65.40 20.39
C GLY A 786 13.41 -64.08 21.09
N LEU A 787 12.90 -62.95 20.59
CA LEU A 787 13.02 -61.64 21.25
C LEU A 787 12.08 -61.53 22.46
N MET A 788 10.89 -62.12 22.38
CA MET A 788 9.95 -62.15 23.51
C MET A 788 10.49 -62.94 24.71
N GLN A 789 11.27 -64.00 24.48
CA GLN A 789 11.98 -64.71 25.56
C GLN A 789 13.03 -63.83 26.25
N MET A 790 13.73 -62.99 25.48
CA MET A 790 14.71 -62.05 26.03
C MET A 790 14.08 -60.92 26.85
N LEU A 791 12.86 -60.51 26.51
CA LEU A 791 12.16 -59.43 27.21
C LEU A 791 12.00 -59.71 28.71
N LEU A 792 11.80 -60.97 29.11
CA LEU A 792 11.68 -61.36 30.51
C LEU A 792 12.97 -61.04 31.28
N PHE A 793 14.11 -61.44 30.73
CA PHE A 793 15.43 -61.16 31.31
C PHE A 793 15.78 -59.67 31.27
N ALA A 794 15.46 -59.00 30.15
CA ALA A 794 15.72 -57.58 30.00
C ALA A 794 14.97 -56.73 31.03
N ASN A 795 13.70 -57.06 31.31
CA ASN A 795 12.93 -56.39 32.36
C ASN A 795 13.48 -56.66 33.77
N GLU A 796 14.03 -57.84 34.02
CA GLU A 796 14.65 -58.21 35.30
C GLU A 796 16.01 -57.51 35.50
N LEU A 797 16.87 -57.51 34.49
CA LEU A 797 18.30 -57.15 34.63
C LEU A 797 18.63 -55.70 34.28
N ASN A 798 17.93 -55.06 33.34
CA ASN A 798 18.25 -53.69 32.90
C ASN A 798 18.19 -52.63 34.01
N PRO A 799 17.23 -52.66 34.96
CA PRO A 799 17.18 -51.67 36.05
C PRO A 799 18.49 -51.60 36.85
N TYR A 800 19.25 -52.70 36.86
CA TYR A 800 20.46 -52.87 37.65
C TYR A 800 21.73 -52.84 36.81
N GLY A 801 21.64 -52.77 35.48
CA GLY A 801 22.80 -52.80 34.59
C GLY A 801 23.80 -51.67 34.81
N LYS A 802 23.41 -50.58 35.48
CA LYS A 802 24.29 -49.46 35.85
C LYS A 802 24.72 -49.48 37.33
N SER A 803 24.28 -50.46 38.13
CA SER A 803 24.72 -50.59 39.52
C SER A 803 26.17 -51.07 39.55
N THR A 804 27.04 -50.25 40.13
CA THR A 804 28.46 -50.60 40.32
C THR A 804 28.63 -51.82 41.22
N THR A 805 27.79 -51.98 42.25
CA THR A 805 27.82 -53.13 43.15
C THR A 805 27.43 -54.42 42.42
N TRP A 806 26.39 -54.38 41.59
CA TRP A 806 25.99 -55.51 40.75
C TRP A 806 27.06 -55.86 39.71
N GLN A 807 27.59 -54.88 38.99
CA GLN A 807 28.63 -55.09 37.98
C GLN A 807 29.90 -55.71 38.59
N GLN A 808 30.30 -55.26 39.79
CA GLN A 808 31.43 -55.83 40.51
C GLN A 808 31.16 -57.29 40.91
N TYR A 809 30.00 -57.57 41.50
CA TYR A 809 29.62 -58.93 41.88
C TYR A 809 29.59 -59.87 40.67
N GLN A 810 29.07 -59.38 39.54
CA GLN A 810 29.06 -60.11 38.27
C GLN A 810 30.48 -60.38 37.75
N HIS A 811 31.39 -59.39 37.84
CA HIS A 811 32.79 -59.53 37.42
C HIS A 811 33.55 -60.56 38.28
N GLU A 812 33.32 -60.56 39.60
CA GLU A 812 33.94 -61.48 40.55
C GLU A 812 33.46 -62.94 40.37
N ASN A 813 32.26 -63.14 39.81
CA ASN A 813 31.64 -64.46 39.60
C ASN A 813 31.54 -64.85 38.12
N SER A 814 32.54 -64.45 37.31
CA SER A 814 32.59 -64.55 35.84
C SER A 814 31.79 -65.70 35.22
N ILE A 815 30.86 -65.37 34.33
CA ILE A 815 30.06 -66.35 33.56
C ILE A 815 30.78 -66.66 32.24
N VAL A 816 30.94 -67.94 31.92
CA VAL A 816 31.57 -68.40 30.66
C VAL A 816 30.72 -68.01 29.46
N GLN A 817 31.36 -67.50 28.40
CA GLN A 817 30.71 -67.01 27.18
C GLN A 817 29.99 -68.14 26.45
N THR A 818 28.67 -67.99 26.31
CA THR A 818 27.75 -68.89 25.61
C THR A 818 26.82 -68.06 24.70
N THR A 819 25.75 -68.64 24.15
CA THR A 819 24.70 -67.90 23.42
C THR A 819 24.00 -66.87 24.30
N CYS A 820 23.47 -65.79 23.72
CA CYS A 820 22.83 -64.67 24.44
C CYS A 820 21.78 -65.15 25.45
N LEU A 821 20.90 -66.08 25.06
CA LEU A 821 19.84 -66.58 25.94
C LEU A 821 20.38 -67.34 27.15
N ASN A 822 21.42 -68.16 26.95
CA ASN A 822 22.07 -68.90 28.04
C ASN A 822 22.84 -67.94 28.95
N HIS A 823 23.54 -66.96 28.36
CA HIS A 823 24.26 -65.94 29.11
C HIS A 823 23.30 -65.12 29.99
N LEU A 824 22.15 -64.68 29.47
CA LEU A 824 21.13 -63.97 30.24
C LEU A 824 20.48 -64.86 31.31
N THR A 825 20.28 -66.15 31.04
CA THR A 825 19.73 -67.10 32.01
C THR A 825 20.67 -67.30 33.20
N GLU A 826 21.96 -67.53 32.94
CA GLU A 826 22.96 -67.65 34.00
C GLU A 826 23.18 -66.31 34.73
N THR A 827 23.10 -65.19 34.01
CA THR A 827 23.16 -63.84 34.62
C THR A 827 21.97 -63.60 35.54
N SER A 828 20.76 -64.01 35.17
CA SER A 828 19.57 -63.94 36.04
C SER A 828 19.70 -64.84 37.28
N LYS A 829 20.24 -66.07 37.14
CA LYS A 829 20.53 -66.94 38.29
C LYS A 829 21.56 -66.32 39.23
N LEU A 830 22.64 -65.77 38.68
CA LEU A 830 23.67 -65.07 39.45
C LEU A 830 23.10 -63.84 40.15
N PHE A 831 22.21 -63.11 39.46
CA PHE A 831 21.51 -61.96 40.03
C PHE A 831 20.64 -62.37 41.23
N LYS A 832 19.86 -63.45 41.14
CA LYS A 832 19.09 -63.97 42.28
C LYS A 832 19.98 -64.39 43.46
N LYS A 833 21.15 -64.95 43.18
CA LYS A 833 22.15 -65.27 44.22
C LYS A 833 22.67 -63.99 44.90
N PHE A 834 22.99 -62.96 44.11
CA PHE A 834 23.35 -61.65 44.62
C PHE A 834 22.24 -61.03 45.49
N GLN A 835 20.99 -61.12 45.07
CA GLN A 835 19.83 -60.66 45.86
C GLN A 835 19.77 -61.38 47.22
N HIS A 836 19.91 -62.70 47.22
CA HIS A 836 19.87 -63.50 48.45
C HIS A 836 21.05 -63.21 49.38
N GLU A 837 22.26 -63.09 48.84
CA GLU A 837 23.45 -62.76 49.62
C GLU A 837 23.36 -61.35 50.21
N LEU A 838 22.85 -60.36 49.46
CA LEU A 838 22.57 -59.03 49.99
C LEU A 838 21.54 -59.07 51.13
N ASP A 839 20.46 -59.83 50.99
CA ASP A 839 19.36 -59.87 51.97
C ASP A 839 19.75 -60.59 53.28
N VAL A 840 20.38 -61.76 53.19
CA VAL A 840 20.72 -62.60 54.36
C VAL A 840 21.87 -62.03 55.18
N SER A 841 22.79 -61.30 54.55
CA SER A 841 24.05 -60.93 55.20
C SER A 841 24.14 -59.47 55.65
N PHE A 842 23.04 -58.72 55.61
CA PHE A 842 23.02 -57.30 55.98
C PHE A 842 22.40 -57.05 57.37
N GLN A 843 22.98 -57.66 58.41
CA GLN A 843 22.74 -57.25 59.80
C GLN A 843 23.56 -56.00 60.12
N TRP A 844 23.14 -54.85 59.58
CA TRP A 844 23.94 -53.62 59.65
C TRP A 844 24.17 -53.12 61.08
N GLU A 845 23.21 -53.35 61.98
CA GLU A 845 23.27 -52.94 63.38
C GLU A 845 24.48 -53.54 64.10
N THR A 846 24.80 -54.82 63.82
CA THR A 846 25.89 -55.57 64.44
C THR A 846 27.16 -55.61 63.61
N SER A 847 27.09 -55.21 62.35
CA SER A 847 28.24 -55.16 61.44
C SER A 847 29.12 -53.95 61.72
N THR A 848 30.44 -54.11 61.57
CA THR A 848 31.38 -52.99 61.64
C THR A 848 31.24 -52.09 60.41
N LEU A 849 31.58 -50.80 60.54
CA LEU A 849 31.62 -49.88 59.41
C LEU A 849 32.55 -50.40 58.29
N GLU A 850 33.65 -51.09 58.63
CA GLU A 850 34.53 -51.73 57.66
C GLU A 850 33.80 -52.74 56.74
N GLN A 851 32.97 -53.60 57.33
CA GLN A 851 32.21 -54.62 56.60
C GLN A 851 31.12 -53.99 55.71
N ILE A 852 30.48 -52.94 56.20
CA ILE A 852 29.46 -52.17 55.47
C ILE A 852 30.12 -51.45 54.28
N VAL A 853 31.21 -50.72 54.51
CA VAL A 853 31.91 -49.92 53.49
C VAL A 853 32.57 -50.80 52.42
N ARG A 854 33.15 -51.96 52.78
CA ARG A 854 33.76 -52.91 51.83
C ARG A 854 32.78 -53.45 50.79
N ARG A 855 31.47 -53.48 51.10
CA ARG A 855 30.42 -53.92 50.16
C ARG A 855 29.99 -52.83 49.19
N PHE A 856 30.30 -51.57 49.50
CA PHE A 856 29.99 -50.40 48.68
C PHE A 856 31.29 -49.64 48.37
N LYS A 857 32.30 -50.30 47.77
CA LYS A 857 33.67 -49.78 47.57
C LYS A 857 33.76 -48.37 46.93
N THR A 858 32.71 -47.87 46.29
CA THR A 858 32.60 -46.59 45.57
C THR A 858 31.68 -45.55 46.24
N ILE A 859 31.72 -45.41 47.58
CA ILE A 859 30.90 -44.44 48.36
C ILE A 859 31.17 -42.94 48.03
N GLY A 860 32.23 -42.61 47.27
CA GLY A 860 32.64 -41.21 47.06
C GLY A 860 31.64 -40.29 46.34
N PHE A 861 30.85 -40.76 45.36
CA PHE A 861 30.07 -39.83 44.51
C PHE A 861 28.59 -40.19 44.23
N ALA A 862 28.15 -41.46 44.36
CA ALA A 862 26.84 -41.88 43.86
C ALA A 862 25.99 -42.71 44.84
N VAL A 863 26.21 -42.57 46.15
CA VAL A 863 25.49 -43.34 47.20
C VAL A 863 23.98 -43.33 47.01
N ASP A 864 23.37 -42.16 46.81
CA ASP A 864 21.91 -42.04 46.70
C ASP A 864 21.37 -42.73 45.43
N LEU A 865 22.06 -42.57 44.30
CA LEU A 865 21.71 -43.19 43.02
C LEU A 865 21.87 -44.71 43.04
N GLU A 866 22.90 -45.22 43.74
CA GLU A 866 23.16 -46.64 43.87
C GLU A 866 22.15 -47.31 44.82
N LEU A 867 21.87 -46.66 45.96
CA LEU A 867 20.84 -47.10 46.90
C LEU A 867 19.44 -47.09 46.26
N ASP A 868 19.07 -46.02 45.53
CA ASP A 868 17.76 -45.94 44.87
C ASP A 868 17.57 -47.02 43.79
N ARG A 869 18.66 -47.42 43.09
CA ARG A 869 18.65 -48.54 42.15
C ARG A 869 18.44 -49.88 42.86
N LEU A 870 19.11 -50.09 43.99
CA LEU A 870 19.06 -51.34 44.76
C LEU A 870 17.83 -51.45 45.67
N LYS A 871 17.17 -50.33 46.00
CA LYS A 871 15.98 -50.26 46.86
C LYS A 871 14.81 -51.12 46.37
N LYS A 872 14.68 -51.33 45.06
CA LYS A 872 13.67 -52.23 44.48
C LYS A 872 13.86 -53.69 44.86
N ILE A 873 15.08 -54.08 45.24
CA ILE A 873 15.46 -55.43 45.66
C ILE A 873 15.35 -55.57 47.17
N MET A 874 15.76 -54.53 47.93
CA MET A 874 15.83 -54.58 49.38
C MET A 874 15.40 -53.22 49.98
N PRO A 875 14.12 -53.07 50.35
CA PRO A 875 13.59 -51.82 50.89
C PRO A 875 14.28 -51.35 52.17
N SER A 876 14.85 -52.27 52.96
CA SER A 876 15.60 -51.99 54.20
C SER A 876 16.94 -51.27 53.96
N LEU A 877 17.40 -51.12 52.71
CA LEU A 877 18.58 -50.32 52.36
C LEU A 877 18.43 -48.82 52.67
N ASP A 878 17.21 -48.30 52.85
CA ASP A 878 16.99 -46.92 53.28
C ASP A 878 17.60 -46.64 54.67
N GLU A 879 17.63 -47.64 55.55
CA GLU A 879 18.16 -47.52 56.91
C GLU A 879 19.69 -47.30 56.93
N LEU A 880 20.37 -47.65 55.84
CA LEU A 880 21.82 -47.46 55.67
C LEU A 880 22.21 -46.09 55.14
N ARG A 881 21.23 -45.34 54.64
CA ARG A 881 21.48 -44.03 54.04
C ARG A 881 22.21 -43.09 55.01
N PRO A 882 21.85 -42.99 56.31
CA PRO A 882 22.56 -42.14 57.24
C PRO A 882 24.01 -42.58 57.50
N LEU A 883 24.26 -43.90 57.56
CA LEU A 883 25.60 -44.46 57.76
C LEU A 883 26.53 -44.20 56.58
N LEU A 884 26.04 -44.43 55.36
CA LEU A 884 26.80 -44.15 54.14
C LEU A 884 26.98 -42.64 53.91
N HIS A 885 26.01 -41.83 54.35
CA HIS A 885 26.11 -40.36 54.27
C HIS A 885 27.15 -39.80 55.25
N TYR A 886 27.18 -40.31 56.49
CA TYR A 886 28.25 -40.03 57.44
C TYR A 886 29.61 -40.38 56.82
N TRP A 887 29.76 -41.60 56.29
CA TRP A 887 31.03 -42.04 55.71
C TRP A 887 31.49 -41.18 54.54
N LYS A 888 30.57 -40.80 53.64
CA LYS A 888 30.82 -39.89 52.52
C LYS A 888 31.32 -38.52 53.00
N SER A 889 30.77 -38.02 54.09
CA SER A 889 31.02 -36.65 54.58
C SER A 889 31.95 -36.61 55.80
N ARG A 890 32.60 -37.74 56.12
CA ARG A 890 33.32 -37.96 57.38
C ARG A 890 34.35 -36.89 57.64
N ASP A 891 35.18 -36.57 56.65
CA ASP A 891 36.26 -35.59 56.79
C ASP A 891 35.71 -34.20 57.12
N TYR A 892 34.63 -33.77 56.43
CA TYR A 892 33.99 -32.49 56.70
C TYR A 892 33.36 -32.45 58.10
N ILE A 893 32.59 -33.47 58.46
CA ILE A 893 31.95 -33.57 59.79
C ILE A 893 33.01 -33.57 60.90
N THR A 894 34.11 -34.30 60.69
CA THR A 894 35.25 -34.37 61.63
C THR A 894 35.88 -32.99 61.82
N LYS A 895 36.08 -32.22 60.74
CA LYS A 895 36.58 -30.84 60.81
C LYS A 895 35.63 -29.93 61.57
N VAL A 896 34.32 -30.05 61.35
CA VAL A 896 33.30 -29.29 62.08
C VAL A 896 33.40 -29.58 63.58
N CYS A 897 33.41 -30.85 63.98
CA CYS A 897 33.49 -31.26 65.38
C CYS A 897 34.80 -30.80 66.05
N HIS A 898 35.94 -30.96 65.39
CA HIS A 898 37.20 -30.43 65.92
C HIS A 898 37.20 -28.91 66.05
N GLY A 899 36.62 -28.20 65.08
CA GLY A 899 36.48 -26.75 65.14
C GLY A 899 35.60 -26.27 66.29
N CYS A 900 34.50 -26.98 66.57
CA CYS A 900 33.65 -26.71 67.74
C CYS A 900 34.45 -26.83 69.03
N LEU A 901 35.22 -27.92 69.20
CA LEU A 901 36.07 -28.12 70.37
C LEU A 901 37.16 -27.04 70.49
N GLN A 902 37.75 -26.62 69.37
CA GLN A 902 38.74 -25.55 69.37
C GLN A 902 38.14 -24.20 69.76
N ILE A 903 36.96 -23.83 69.25
CA ILE A 903 36.25 -22.60 69.65
C ILE A 903 35.95 -22.62 71.15
N ILE A 904 35.41 -23.74 71.66
CA ILE A 904 35.15 -23.92 73.10
C ILE A 904 36.43 -23.67 73.90
N SER A 905 37.57 -24.21 73.44
CA SER A 905 38.86 -24.03 74.11
C SER A 905 39.43 -22.60 74.02
N LEU A 906 39.38 -21.96 72.85
CA LEU A 906 39.98 -20.65 72.59
C LEU A 906 39.27 -19.54 73.36
N TYR A 907 37.94 -19.62 73.47
CA TYR A 907 37.13 -18.63 74.17
C TYR A 907 36.85 -19.00 75.64
N LYS A 908 37.36 -20.16 76.12
CA LYS A 908 37.16 -20.66 77.49
C LYS A 908 35.68 -20.66 77.90
N LEU A 909 34.83 -21.14 77.02
CA LEU A 909 33.38 -21.16 77.22
C LEU A 909 33.02 -22.08 78.39
N SER A 910 31.93 -21.77 79.12
CA SER A 910 31.48 -22.63 80.21
C SER A 910 31.13 -24.02 79.68
N ASN A 911 31.80 -25.06 80.22
CA ASN A 911 31.55 -26.47 79.92
C ASN A 911 30.15 -26.92 80.40
N ASP A 912 29.09 -26.47 79.73
CA ASP A 912 27.81 -27.19 79.73
C ASP A 912 27.73 -28.02 78.44
N ASP A 913 27.96 -29.31 78.65
CA ASP A 913 28.72 -30.26 77.84
C ASP A 913 28.01 -30.84 76.60
N HIS A 914 26.94 -30.23 76.10
CA HIS A 914 26.15 -30.89 75.06
C HIS A 914 26.89 -31.01 73.71
N TYR A 915 27.42 -29.90 73.19
CA TYR A 915 28.13 -29.90 71.90
C TYR A 915 29.53 -30.53 71.98
N SER A 916 30.18 -30.48 73.15
CA SER A 916 31.45 -31.18 73.39
C SER A 916 31.22 -32.70 73.40
N ILE A 917 30.15 -33.20 74.03
CA ILE A 917 29.77 -34.62 74.03
C ILE A 917 29.43 -35.08 72.61
N ILE A 918 28.57 -34.37 71.87
CA ILE A 918 28.21 -34.73 70.49
C ILE A 918 29.47 -34.78 69.60
N SER A 919 30.34 -33.77 69.71
CA SER A 919 31.57 -33.71 68.92
C SER A 919 32.54 -34.85 69.28
N ASN A 920 32.72 -35.14 70.57
CA ASN A 920 33.57 -36.25 71.01
C ASN A 920 33.01 -37.62 70.60
N ASN A 921 31.69 -37.81 70.63
CA ASN A 921 31.03 -39.04 70.18
C ASN A 921 31.30 -39.28 68.69
N ILE A 922 31.17 -38.25 67.84
CA ILE A 922 31.49 -38.35 66.42
C ILE A 922 32.99 -38.60 66.18
N LEU A 923 33.87 -37.93 66.92
CA LEU A 923 35.32 -38.12 66.80
C LEU A 923 35.78 -39.49 67.31
N SER A 924 35.01 -40.14 68.19
CA SER A 924 35.26 -41.50 68.68
C SER A 924 34.92 -42.59 67.66
N LEU A 925 34.22 -42.25 66.56
CA LEU A 925 33.85 -43.21 65.52
C LEU A 925 35.09 -43.67 64.74
N THR A 926 35.37 -44.98 64.84
CA THR A 926 36.44 -45.65 64.10
C THR A 926 35.86 -46.62 63.08
N ILE A 927 36.69 -47.15 62.18
CA ILE A 927 36.23 -48.13 61.19
C ILE A 927 35.74 -49.45 61.82
N GLN A 928 36.10 -49.70 63.08
CA GLN A 928 35.66 -50.86 63.87
C GLN A 928 34.37 -50.61 64.66
N THR A 929 33.82 -49.39 64.63
CA THR A 929 32.55 -49.10 65.30
C THR A 929 31.41 -49.83 64.59
N ASN A 930 30.47 -50.36 65.38
CA ASN A 930 29.27 -51.05 64.86
C ASN A 930 28.31 -50.05 64.21
N GLY A 931 27.53 -50.52 63.24
CA GLY A 931 26.58 -49.71 62.49
C GLY A 931 25.55 -49.01 63.38
N ASP A 932 24.99 -49.67 64.40
CA ASP A 932 24.00 -49.03 65.29
C ASP A 932 24.60 -47.85 66.08
N ALA A 933 25.78 -48.04 66.68
CA ALA A 933 26.47 -46.98 67.41
C ALA A 933 26.83 -45.78 66.51
N CYS A 934 27.30 -46.04 65.29
CA CYS A 934 27.55 -44.99 64.30
C CYS A 934 26.27 -44.27 63.90
N TYR A 935 25.18 -45.00 63.73
CA TYR A 935 23.88 -44.44 63.36
C TYR A 935 23.36 -43.52 64.46
N GLN A 936 23.39 -43.95 65.73
CA GLN A 936 22.94 -43.12 66.86
C GLN A 936 23.79 -41.85 66.99
N TYR A 937 25.12 -41.97 67.01
CA TYR A 937 25.99 -40.78 67.15
C TYR A 937 25.84 -39.81 65.98
N TYR A 938 25.70 -40.31 64.75
CA TYR A 938 25.46 -39.45 63.60
C TYR A 938 24.07 -38.81 63.62
N ARG A 939 23.05 -39.56 64.06
CA ARG A 939 21.69 -39.04 64.23
C ARG A 939 21.64 -37.93 65.28
N ASP A 940 22.33 -38.10 66.40
CA ASP A 940 22.43 -37.09 67.45
C ASP A 940 23.13 -35.85 66.92
N TYR A 941 24.26 -36.02 66.21
CA TYR A 941 24.93 -34.91 65.51
C TYR A 941 23.99 -34.19 64.52
N CYS A 942 23.21 -34.91 63.72
CA CYS A 942 22.27 -34.30 62.78
C CYS A 942 21.15 -33.54 63.51
N ASN A 943 20.47 -34.16 64.47
CA ASN A 943 19.29 -33.60 65.12
C ASN A 943 19.63 -32.49 66.11
N GLU A 944 20.75 -32.62 66.81
CA GLU A 944 21.08 -31.74 67.93
C GLU A 944 22.04 -30.64 67.53
N PHE A 945 22.79 -30.80 66.43
CA PHE A 945 23.77 -29.82 65.95
C PHE A 945 23.57 -29.40 64.49
N SER A 946 23.80 -30.30 63.52
CA SER A 946 23.87 -29.92 62.10
C SER A 946 22.56 -29.39 61.50
N SER A 947 21.39 -29.81 62.01
CA SER A 947 20.09 -29.34 61.52
C SER A 947 19.62 -28.04 62.17
N LYS A 948 20.16 -27.69 63.34
CA LYS A 948 19.80 -26.47 64.06
C LYS A 948 20.58 -25.24 63.58
N HIS A 949 21.71 -25.45 62.92
CA HIS A 949 22.64 -24.40 62.52
C HIS A 949 22.74 -24.27 61.00
N GLU A 950 22.79 -23.04 60.52
CA GLU A 950 22.96 -22.76 59.10
C GLU A 950 24.30 -23.28 58.56
N LYS A 951 24.32 -23.62 57.26
CA LYS A 951 25.53 -24.10 56.58
C LYS A 951 26.73 -23.17 56.74
N LEU A 952 26.51 -21.86 56.81
CA LEU A 952 27.58 -20.88 57.04
C LEU A 952 28.26 -21.06 58.39
N ILE A 953 27.52 -21.41 59.44
CA ILE A 953 28.06 -21.65 60.78
C ILE A 953 28.81 -22.99 60.84
N LEU A 954 28.27 -24.02 60.19
CA LEU A 954 28.97 -25.30 60.08
C LEU A 954 30.30 -25.13 59.31
N ASN A 955 30.29 -24.37 58.21
CA ASN A 955 31.50 -24.03 57.47
C ASN A 955 32.48 -23.22 58.33
N LEU A 956 31.99 -22.24 59.10
CA LEU A 956 32.83 -21.47 60.02
C LEU A 956 33.53 -22.40 61.02
N CYS A 957 32.80 -23.33 61.65
CA CYS A 957 33.38 -24.30 62.57
C CYS A 957 34.45 -25.16 61.87
N ALA A 958 34.17 -25.70 60.68
CA ALA A 958 35.16 -26.47 59.91
C ALA A 958 36.41 -25.64 59.55
N GLN A 959 36.23 -24.34 59.27
CA GLN A 959 37.33 -23.42 58.98
C GLN A 959 38.11 -23.02 60.23
N TYR A 960 37.49 -22.95 61.41
CA TYR A 960 38.23 -22.75 62.67
C TYR A 960 39.27 -23.84 62.90
N TYR A 961 38.94 -25.09 62.55
CA TYR A 961 39.90 -26.19 62.54
C TYR A 961 40.95 -26.07 61.44
N SER A 962 40.52 -25.82 60.21
CA SER A 962 41.41 -25.82 59.04
C SER A 962 42.37 -24.62 59.02
N ALA A 963 41.95 -23.49 59.57
CA ALA A 963 42.68 -22.22 59.62
C ALA A 963 43.25 -21.91 61.02
N TYR A 964 43.38 -22.92 61.89
CA TYR A 964 43.78 -22.73 63.29
C TYR A 964 45.08 -21.93 63.44
N GLU A 965 46.11 -22.24 62.64
CA GLU A 965 47.40 -21.53 62.66
C GLU A 965 47.27 -20.06 62.24
N LEU A 966 46.44 -19.77 61.23
CA LEU A 966 46.16 -18.41 60.79
C LEU A 966 45.41 -17.63 61.87
N ILE A 967 44.37 -18.23 62.45
CA ILE A 967 43.56 -17.63 63.51
C ILE A 967 44.47 -17.33 64.71
N SER A 968 45.30 -18.29 65.13
CA SER A 968 46.28 -18.09 66.19
C SER A 968 47.22 -16.93 65.86
N PHE A 969 47.80 -16.91 64.65
CA PHE A 969 48.74 -15.88 64.22
C PHE A 969 48.13 -14.47 64.23
N LEU A 970 46.92 -14.29 63.69
CA LEU A 970 46.24 -12.99 63.65
C LEU A 970 45.79 -12.54 65.04
N SER A 971 45.42 -13.47 65.90
CA SER A 971 44.78 -13.17 67.17
C SER A 971 45.70 -12.49 68.20
N ASP A 972 47.01 -12.46 67.94
CA ASP A 972 48.06 -11.84 68.75
C ASP A 972 48.64 -10.54 68.13
N ARG A 973 48.08 -10.05 67.02
CA ARG A 973 48.58 -8.86 66.30
C ARG A 973 47.79 -7.60 66.61
N THR A 974 48.49 -6.48 66.68
CA THR A 974 47.90 -5.15 66.88
C THR A 974 47.52 -4.50 65.55
N GLU A 975 46.69 -3.46 65.58
CA GLU A 975 46.34 -2.65 64.40
C GLU A 975 47.58 -2.07 63.70
N ASN A 976 48.62 -1.74 64.48
CA ASN A 976 49.87 -1.23 63.94
C ASN A 976 50.66 -2.30 63.17
N ASP A 977 50.55 -3.57 63.56
CA ASP A 977 51.16 -4.69 62.85
C ASP A 977 50.50 -4.93 61.48
N MET A 978 49.20 -4.66 61.37
CA MET A 978 48.45 -4.76 60.11
C MET A 978 48.82 -3.62 59.14
N ASN A 979 49.01 -2.39 59.65
CA ASN A 979 49.49 -1.27 58.83
C ASN A 979 50.89 -1.53 58.27
N ASN A 980 51.79 -2.11 59.08
CA ASN A 980 53.13 -2.48 58.61
C ASN A 980 53.07 -3.53 57.48
N LEU A 981 52.16 -4.50 57.55
CA LEU A 981 51.96 -5.49 56.48
C LEU A 981 51.44 -4.86 55.18
N HIS A 982 50.55 -3.87 55.27
CA HIS A 982 50.08 -3.11 54.10
C HIS A 982 51.21 -2.34 53.41
N GLU A 983 52.06 -1.66 54.19
CA GLU A 983 53.23 -0.96 53.64
C GLU A 983 54.22 -1.94 53.00
N GLY A 984 54.43 -3.10 53.60
CA GLY A 984 55.33 -4.11 53.05
C GLY A 984 54.86 -4.83 51.81
N ALA A 985 53.55 -5.02 51.63
CA ALA A 985 52.98 -5.56 50.40
C ALA A 985 53.02 -4.54 49.24
N ASN A 986 52.99 -3.23 49.53
CA ASN A 986 53.21 -2.19 48.53
C ASN A 986 54.67 -2.06 48.08
N ASP A 987 55.62 -2.37 48.95
CA ASP A 987 57.06 -2.16 48.69
C ASP A 987 57.80 -3.35 48.05
N ASN A 988 57.18 -4.53 48.01
CA ASN A 988 57.75 -5.75 47.45
C ASN A 988 56.96 -6.22 46.23
N ASP A 989 57.39 -5.83 45.02
CA ASP A 989 56.82 -6.33 43.75
C ASP A 989 57.07 -7.83 43.51
N ASP A 990 58.00 -8.45 44.26
CA ASP A 990 58.45 -9.84 44.09
C ASP A 990 57.74 -10.87 45.01
N THR A 991 56.75 -10.47 45.83
CA THR A 991 56.00 -11.43 46.68
C THR A 991 54.68 -11.84 46.03
N MET A 992 54.28 -13.12 46.19
CA MET A 992 52.95 -13.60 45.78
C MET A 992 51.79 -13.03 46.62
N ILE A 993 52.04 -12.05 47.49
CA ILE A 993 51.07 -11.46 48.41
C ILE A 993 50.75 -10.05 47.91
N THR A 994 49.53 -9.88 47.44
CA THR A 994 49.04 -8.57 46.98
C THR A 994 48.46 -7.76 48.15
N THR A 995 48.26 -6.46 47.93
CA THR A 995 47.53 -5.57 48.85
C THR A 995 46.09 -6.02 49.10
N GLU A 996 45.46 -6.69 48.12
CA GLU A 996 44.15 -7.31 48.27
C GLU A 996 44.21 -8.47 49.28
N ASN A 997 45.25 -9.30 49.22
CA ASN A 997 45.46 -10.36 50.20
C ASN A 997 45.60 -9.78 51.61
N VAL A 998 46.43 -8.74 51.81
CA VAL A 998 46.59 -8.08 53.12
C VAL A 998 45.28 -7.47 53.62
N SER A 999 44.47 -6.89 52.73
CA SER A 999 43.12 -6.39 53.05
C SER A 999 42.19 -7.52 53.50
N ASP A 1000 42.28 -8.70 52.90
CA ASP A 1000 41.52 -9.88 53.32
C ASP A 1000 41.93 -10.36 54.73
N PHE A 1001 43.23 -10.33 55.04
CA PHE A 1001 43.73 -10.63 56.37
C PHE A 1001 43.27 -9.62 57.42
N GLU A 1002 43.23 -8.33 57.09
CA GLU A 1002 42.70 -7.28 57.96
C GLU A 1002 41.22 -7.51 58.28
N LEU A 1003 40.42 -7.88 57.28
CA LEU A 1003 39.01 -8.19 57.48
C LEU A 1003 38.80 -9.41 58.40
N ILE A 1004 39.65 -10.44 58.29
CA ILE A 1004 39.63 -11.59 59.19
C ILE A 1004 40.06 -11.18 60.60
N HIS A 1005 41.13 -10.38 60.73
CA HIS A 1005 41.61 -9.88 62.02
C HIS A 1005 40.52 -9.07 62.74
N LEU A 1006 39.87 -8.14 62.03
CA LEU A 1006 38.76 -7.34 62.56
C LEU A 1006 37.58 -8.23 62.99
N PHE A 1007 37.26 -9.28 62.22
CA PHE A 1007 36.22 -10.25 62.58
C PHE A 1007 36.58 -11.00 63.87
N LEU A 1008 37.79 -11.53 63.98
CA LEU A 1008 38.28 -12.22 65.19
C LEU A 1008 38.35 -11.28 66.40
N HIS A 1009 38.76 -10.03 66.18
CA HIS A 1009 38.82 -9.02 67.23
C HIS A 1009 37.44 -8.65 67.76
N ARG A 1010 36.44 -8.46 66.87
CA ARG A 1010 35.04 -8.24 67.27
C ARG A 1010 34.46 -9.42 68.04
N LEU A 1011 34.81 -10.66 67.66
CA LEU A 1011 34.44 -11.85 68.43
C LEU A 1011 35.09 -11.85 69.83
N LYS A 1012 36.38 -11.51 69.96
CA LYS A 1012 37.08 -11.42 71.25
C LYS A 1012 36.55 -10.29 72.16
N GLN A 1013 36.12 -9.17 71.58
CA GLN A 1013 35.54 -8.04 72.32
C GLN A 1013 34.11 -8.30 72.81
N SER A 1014 33.43 -9.31 72.25
CA SER A 1014 32.09 -9.69 72.65
C SER A 1014 32.16 -10.54 73.93
N ASN A 1015 31.23 -10.34 74.87
CA ASN A 1015 31.14 -11.15 76.09
C ASN A 1015 30.54 -12.53 75.77
N ILE A 1016 31.36 -13.44 75.22
CA ILE A 1016 30.96 -14.81 74.87
C ILE A 1016 31.16 -15.73 76.09
N HIS A 1017 30.07 -16.33 76.58
CA HIS A 1017 30.11 -17.23 77.73
C HIS A 1017 29.75 -18.68 77.37
N THR A 1018 28.81 -18.87 76.43
CA THR A 1018 28.37 -20.19 75.94
C THR A 1018 28.67 -20.38 74.45
N PHE A 1019 28.57 -21.61 73.95
CA PHE A 1019 28.73 -21.91 72.53
C PHE A 1019 27.58 -21.35 71.68
N ASP A 1020 26.36 -21.31 72.21
CA ASP A 1020 25.23 -20.68 71.50
C ASP A 1020 25.42 -19.15 71.39
N ASP A 1021 26.00 -18.50 72.41
CA ASP A 1021 26.38 -17.08 72.33
C ASP A 1021 27.39 -16.84 71.20
N PHE A 1022 28.40 -17.73 71.08
CA PHE A 1022 29.37 -17.67 69.99
C PHE A 1022 28.67 -17.77 68.63
N ILE A 1023 27.76 -18.73 68.47
CA ILE A 1023 27.03 -18.92 67.21
C ILE A 1023 26.19 -17.68 66.89
N GLN A 1024 25.43 -17.13 67.84
CA GLN A 1024 24.57 -15.98 67.60
C GLN A 1024 25.38 -14.74 67.20
N ILE A 1025 26.52 -14.50 67.86
CA ILE A 1025 27.39 -13.37 67.55
C ILE A 1025 28.10 -13.58 66.21
N ALA A 1026 28.58 -14.80 65.94
CA ALA A 1026 29.19 -15.16 64.67
C ALA A 1026 28.19 -15.06 63.50
N GLN A 1027 26.94 -15.48 63.68
CA GLN A 1027 25.86 -15.30 62.70
C GLN A 1027 25.63 -13.81 62.40
N THR A 1028 25.56 -12.98 63.44
CA THR A 1028 25.39 -11.53 63.28
C THR A 1028 26.54 -10.92 62.49
N LEU A 1029 27.78 -11.28 62.82
CA LEU A 1029 28.98 -10.77 62.14
C LEU A 1029 29.14 -11.32 60.71
N LEU A 1030 28.77 -12.57 60.45
CA LEU A 1030 28.79 -13.16 59.11
C LEU A 1030 27.67 -12.61 58.21
N SER A 1031 26.53 -12.20 58.78
CA SER A 1031 25.45 -11.57 58.01
C SER A 1031 25.87 -10.22 57.40
N THR A 1032 26.81 -9.52 58.05
CA THR A 1032 27.35 -8.25 57.57
C THR A 1032 28.53 -8.41 56.59
N ASN A 1033 29.19 -9.57 56.59
CA ASN A 1033 30.23 -9.88 55.60
C ASN A 1033 30.37 -11.41 55.40
N ASN A 1034 29.58 -11.96 54.49
CA ASN A 1034 29.52 -13.40 54.22
C ASN A 1034 30.78 -13.96 53.52
N THR A 1035 31.67 -13.10 53.02
CA THR A 1035 32.90 -13.51 52.32
C THR A 1035 34.03 -13.93 53.27
N ILE A 1036 33.90 -13.69 54.58
CA ILE A 1036 34.94 -13.99 55.58
C ILE A 1036 35.36 -15.46 55.57
N ILE A 1037 34.41 -16.39 55.35
CA ILE A 1037 34.71 -17.83 55.31
C ILE A 1037 35.60 -18.18 54.11
N GLN A 1038 35.34 -17.58 52.94
CA GLN A 1038 36.19 -17.76 51.74
C GLN A 1038 37.56 -17.12 51.94
N LYS A 1039 37.59 -15.95 52.59
CA LYS A 1039 38.84 -15.26 52.94
C LYS A 1039 39.68 -16.09 53.91
N LEU A 1040 39.09 -16.77 54.90
CA LEU A 1040 39.82 -17.67 55.79
C LEU A 1040 40.54 -18.79 55.02
N GLU A 1041 39.89 -19.38 54.01
CA GLU A 1041 40.49 -20.43 53.17
C GLU A 1041 41.68 -19.90 52.35
N THR A 1042 41.50 -18.80 51.63
CA THR A 1042 42.56 -18.20 50.80
C THR A 1042 43.72 -17.72 51.65
N CYS A 1043 43.43 -17.03 52.76
CA CYS A 1043 44.42 -16.51 53.70
C CYS A 1043 45.22 -17.63 54.38
N THR A 1044 44.61 -18.79 54.66
CA THR A 1044 45.31 -19.92 55.26
C THR A 1044 46.38 -20.47 54.30
N SER A 1045 46.07 -20.54 53.00
CA SER A 1045 47.05 -20.97 51.99
C SER A 1045 48.23 -20.00 51.82
N LEU A 1046 48.05 -18.73 52.19
CA LEU A 1046 49.03 -17.65 52.05
C LEU A 1046 49.78 -17.33 53.36
N LEU A 1047 49.47 -18.05 54.46
CA LEU A 1047 50.00 -17.77 55.80
C LEU A 1047 51.54 -17.78 55.85
N ALA A 1048 52.19 -18.73 55.18
CA ALA A 1048 53.66 -18.83 55.19
C ALA A 1048 54.33 -17.60 54.56
N GLY A 1049 53.77 -17.11 53.44
CA GLY A 1049 54.25 -15.89 52.78
C GLY A 1049 54.06 -14.66 53.66
N LEU A 1050 52.93 -14.58 54.38
CA LEU A 1050 52.66 -13.47 55.29
C LEU A 1050 53.62 -13.44 56.46
N GLN A 1051 53.86 -14.59 57.08
CA GLN A 1051 54.79 -14.70 58.20
C GLN A 1051 56.19 -14.26 57.77
N GLN A 1052 56.60 -14.62 56.56
CA GLN A 1052 57.86 -14.17 55.97
C GLN A 1052 57.86 -12.65 55.72
N LEU A 1053 56.80 -12.10 55.10
CA LEU A 1053 56.68 -10.66 54.85
C LEU A 1053 56.77 -9.87 56.17
N PHE A 1054 56.09 -10.33 57.21
CA PHE A 1054 56.11 -9.71 58.55
C PHE A 1054 57.52 -9.70 59.17
N LEU A 1055 58.28 -10.79 59.03
CA LEU A 1055 59.64 -10.91 59.54
C LEU A 1055 60.64 -10.03 58.77
N GLU A 1056 60.44 -9.83 57.46
CA GLU A 1056 61.36 -9.03 56.64
C GLU A 1056 61.20 -7.51 56.83
N LEU A 1057 59.98 -7.06 57.17
CA LEU A 1057 59.66 -5.64 57.35
C LEU A 1057 60.25 -5.03 58.61
N THR A 1058 60.45 -5.85 59.65
CA THR A 1058 60.96 -5.38 60.95
C THR A 1058 62.43 -4.94 60.90
N ASP A 1059 63.20 -5.29 59.85
CA ASP A 1059 64.67 -5.04 59.79
C ASP A 1059 65.11 -4.18 58.58
N LYS A 1060 64.43 -4.25 57.41
CA LYS A 1060 64.88 -3.57 56.15
C LYS A 1060 64.46 -2.10 56.01
N GLN A 1061 63.28 -1.71 56.49
CA GLN A 1061 62.71 -0.36 56.34
C GLN A 1061 63.51 0.71 57.11
N GLU A 1062 63.94 0.40 58.34
CA GLU A 1062 64.74 1.30 59.17
C GLU A 1062 66.14 1.57 58.58
N SER A 1063 66.71 0.60 57.87
CA SER A 1063 68.04 0.69 57.25
C SER A 1063 68.07 1.60 56.02
N LYS A 1064 67.04 1.58 55.16
CA LYS A 1064 66.96 2.39 53.95
C LYS A 1064 66.61 3.86 54.23
N ARG A 1065 65.69 4.14 55.16
CA ARG A 1065 65.42 5.52 55.64
C ARG A 1065 66.67 6.16 56.26
N ARG A 1066 67.43 5.40 57.07
CA ARG A 1066 68.73 5.84 57.60
C ARG A 1066 69.76 6.09 56.50
N LYS A 1067 69.83 5.25 55.45
CA LYS A 1067 70.73 5.46 54.29
C LYS A 1067 70.39 6.74 53.51
N ILE A 1068 69.11 7.00 53.21
CA ILE A 1068 68.68 8.24 52.52
C ILE A 1068 69.05 9.46 53.37
N PHE A 1069 68.75 9.43 54.67
CA PHE A 1069 69.11 10.50 55.61
C PHE A 1069 70.62 10.75 55.67
N LEU A 1070 71.45 9.69 55.70
CA LEU A 1070 72.91 9.77 55.68
C LEU A 1070 73.46 10.38 54.38
N ILE A 1071 72.88 10.03 53.22
CA ILE A 1071 73.28 10.60 51.93
C ILE A 1071 72.95 12.09 51.87
N VAL A 1072 71.75 12.50 52.29
CA VAL A 1072 71.35 13.92 52.26
C VAL A 1072 72.21 14.77 53.21
N THR A 1073 72.58 14.23 54.37
CA THR A 1073 73.26 15.03 55.41
C THR A 1073 74.78 14.96 55.39
N LYS A 1074 75.39 13.91 54.79
CA LYS A 1074 76.85 13.65 54.89
C LYS A 1074 77.49 13.18 53.57
N SER A 1075 77.05 13.71 52.43
CA SER A 1075 77.65 13.39 51.13
C SER A 1075 78.16 14.62 50.35
N PHE A 1076 79.03 14.38 49.36
CA PHE A 1076 79.45 15.36 48.37
C PHE A 1076 79.36 14.77 46.96
N ILE A 1077 79.08 15.63 45.97
CA ILE A 1077 78.94 15.23 44.56
C ILE A 1077 80.29 15.40 43.86
N GLN A 1078 80.75 14.35 43.18
CA GLN A 1078 81.98 14.36 42.37
C GLN A 1078 81.65 14.10 40.90
N PHE A 1079 82.08 15.01 40.02
CA PHE A 1079 82.01 14.85 38.58
C PHE A 1079 83.33 14.25 38.07
N LYS A 1080 83.32 12.99 37.63
CA LYS A 1080 84.49 12.30 37.08
C LYS A 1080 84.43 12.31 35.55
N LYS A 1081 85.41 12.93 34.91
CA LYS A 1081 85.53 12.92 33.44
C LYS A 1081 86.11 11.57 32.99
N MET A 1082 85.27 10.69 32.46
CA MET A 1082 85.68 9.34 32.03
C MET A 1082 86.25 9.33 30.61
N SER A 1083 85.86 10.28 29.75
CA SER A 1083 86.40 10.44 28.38
C SER A 1083 86.20 11.88 27.87
N PRO A 1084 86.74 12.28 26.69
CA PRO A 1084 86.61 13.64 26.16
C PRO A 1084 85.15 14.12 25.98
N LYS A 1085 84.18 13.20 25.88
CA LYS A 1085 82.75 13.49 25.67
C LYS A 1085 81.82 13.05 26.80
N ASN A 1086 82.30 12.31 27.82
CA ASN A 1086 81.47 11.83 28.93
C ASN A 1086 82.00 12.28 30.29
N ILE A 1087 81.14 12.94 31.06
CA ILE A 1087 81.30 13.21 32.49
C ILE A 1087 80.33 12.28 33.21
N ASP A 1088 80.85 11.50 34.15
CA ASP A 1088 80.04 10.69 35.06
C ASP A 1088 79.86 11.43 36.39
N VAL A 1089 78.71 11.25 37.03
CA VAL A 1089 78.35 11.93 38.29
C VAL A 1089 78.23 10.86 39.37
N CYS A 1090 79.10 10.93 40.38
CA CYS A 1090 79.06 10.03 41.54
C CYS A 1090 78.84 10.84 42.81
N ILE A 1091 78.06 10.33 43.76
CA ILE A 1091 77.95 10.92 45.11
C ILE A 1091 78.79 10.09 46.06
N ASN A 1092 79.77 10.73 46.69
CA ASN A 1092 80.59 10.10 47.71
C ASN A 1092 80.12 10.52 49.09
N THR A 1093 80.01 9.57 50.02
CA THR A 1093 79.68 9.88 51.42
C THR A 1093 80.97 10.02 52.24
N THR A 1094 81.04 11.00 53.14
CA THR A 1094 82.23 11.22 54.00
C THR A 1094 82.31 10.27 55.19
N SER A 1095 81.37 9.34 55.32
CA SER A 1095 81.24 8.48 56.49
C SER A 1095 81.90 7.12 56.28
N GLN A 1096 82.94 6.81 57.07
CA GLN A 1096 83.62 5.50 57.13
C GLN A 1096 82.76 4.34 57.69
N LEU A 1097 81.43 4.48 57.74
CA LEU A 1097 80.51 3.50 58.32
C LEU A 1097 79.85 2.55 57.30
N LEU A 1098 80.22 2.64 56.02
CA LEU A 1098 79.80 1.67 55.00
C LEU A 1098 80.94 0.71 54.71
N SER A 1099 80.85 -0.49 55.28
CA SER A 1099 81.78 -1.59 55.09
C SER A 1099 81.61 -2.24 53.71
N SER A 1100 82.13 -1.62 52.66
CA SER A 1100 82.56 -2.25 51.39
C SER A 1100 83.27 -1.22 50.52
N ASN A 1101 84.29 -1.65 49.78
CA ASN A 1101 85.34 -0.84 49.14
C ASN A 1101 84.91 0.11 47.99
N ASP A 1102 83.67 0.59 47.94
CA ASP A 1102 83.27 1.66 47.03
C ASP A 1102 82.34 2.66 47.73
N ASN A 1103 82.92 3.77 48.18
CA ASN A 1103 82.20 4.86 48.85
C ASN A 1103 81.46 5.79 47.85
N SER A 1104 81.29 5.37 46.59
CA SER A 1104 80.68 6.16 45.53
C SER A 1104 79.38 5.54 45.04
N LEU A 1105 78.26 6.22 45.26
CA LEU A 1105 76.98 5.88 44.63
C LEU A 1105 76.97 6.43 43.20
N ASN A 1106 76.62 5.58 42.24
CA ASN A 1106 76.49 5.98 40.84
C ASN A 1106 75.15 6.70 40.59
N TYR A 1107 75.02 7.36 39.44
CA TYR A 1107 73.83 8.14 39.11
C TYR A 1107 72.52 7.32 39.14
N LEU A 1108 72.56 6.05 38.72
CA LEU A 1108 71.39 5.16 38.70
C LEU A 1108 70.90 4.86 40.12
N GLU A 1109 71.82 4.53 41.03
CA GLU A 1109 71.52 4.27 42.44
C GLU A 1109 70.94 5.51 43.13
N ILE A 1110 71.40 6.70 42.75
CA ILE A 1110 70.87 7.97 43.25
C ILE A 1110 69.46 8.22 42.71
N CYS A 1111 69.20 7.95 41.44
CA CYS A 1111 67.86 8.03 40.87
C CYS A 1111 66.89 7.06 41.56
N GLU A 1112 67.32 5.83 41.82
CA GLU A 1112 66.50 4.84 42.54
C GLU A 1112 66.17 5.32 43.98
N LEU A 1113 67.16 5.86 44.70
CA LEU A 1113 66.95 6.40 46.05
C LEU A 1113 66.08 7.67 46.04
N ARG A 1114 66.18 8.53 45.02
CA ARG A 1114 65.32 9.70 44.83
C ARG A 1114 63.88 9.28 44.57
N ASP A 1115 63.67 8.31 43.69
CA ASP A 1115 62.34 7.86 43.31
C ASP A 1115 61.68 7.13 44.49
N ARG A 1116 62.44 6.38 45.29
CA ARG A 1116 61.97 5.85 46.57
C ARG A 1116 61.70 6.91 47.62
N ALA A 1117 62.50 7.97 47.72
CA ALA A 1117 62.21 9.07 48.65
C ALA A 1117 60.90 9.78 48.32
N ARG A 1118 60.56 9.91 47.02
CA ARG A 1118 59.28 10.44 46.54
C ARG A 1118 58.07 9.54 46.76
N LEU A 1119 58.29 8.24 47.00
CA LEU A 1119 57.24 7.29 47.35
C LEU A 1119 57.01 7.22 48.86
N ILE A 1120 58.00 7.61 49.66
CA ILE A 1120 57.91 7.72 51.13
C ILE A 1120 57.23 9.04 51.55
N GLU A 1121 57.34 10.09 50.72
CA GLU A 1121 56.62 11.37 50.85
C GLU A 1121 55.20 11.25 50.30
#